data_AF-A0A146G7D8-F1
#
_entry.id   AF-A0A146G7D8-F1
#
_cell.length_a   1.000
_cell.length_b   1.000
_cell.length_c   1.000
_cell.angle_alpha   90.00
_cell.angle_beta   90.00
_cell.angle_gamma   90.00
#
_symmetry.space_group_name_H-M   'P 1'
#
loop_
_entity.id
_entity.type
_entity.pdbx_description
1 polymer ?
#
loop_
_entity_poly.entity_id
_entity_poly.type
_entity_poly.pdbx_seq_one_letter_code
_entity_poly.pdbx_strand_id
1 'polypeptide(L)'
;MVSNQDLSEGRTGWNLFVPGGSKDAGCKWDILPGQGKDGAAALSMSSSSDARYAALSSKAAVEAGKVYRFSVQVKAEPGSEKVARSAGVLARMTFFSKDGKDLGSEHVHFARGGRAALASSINQTYSDSLPTEWEEIAGVFTAPAEAATVQVALFCWSTKGTVLWSGVQLEPAATGTAPTPLLQAAASRPPAASLSTGTTTPPPADVPAMTELPAWAASHPRIVWDAATLERTRLRIRDHPEVAAMWRNLEALCSSYCDPSQGKFLKPEDAFQDFLALQGGSHENRAKLEVALRRWLTPLDLLSFAYVVGGREEFGKKAVELAVATAARITPDKMENGFFYTRTFPTRSLALAYDWCFPLFSPGQRETLRDAIAKHASVLYLGSLNGVWGQSTLGRIWNWNVGTASAWGLAALALDGESNYPTRQWLFQAARNVEDYLRYAIDPAGGIVEGPVYFGYGGGYLPYFVEGLKRRTGEDLYLATNYHKVTGWLPFEILPGGGRVNNIMDSGFRISTGDVLIYALHRDNDRPLARWLWEGIFWRDGRFVSENQSLPAAILWAPESMDREKVAQRESSLPLSGWADSRGLVASRTGYGGDDALFTVHAQQYTDFKHDQADKGQFTFYAYGDDLVIDSGYGNDSSREKSTSGFAHNQVLIDGQPELQGGAHSRTDGWITGALFTPVVDLALADIADAYRYAYKSNFKDATYEKDFRQAVERATRQTLFVRTPVPYVVIFDEVRKDDSPHEYGWMLHAKSGREFQVNGNDVAVKPVSTPPLLVATQPWDGTGSADPSRPDGGWTGTLQVPSAGRYVVWGLTGTDNPDGNKSDSFFLRLNGGKLGYTSGKDPSRFAWTTFNKQPLTWVPLNDGDVKTGALDVPAGPLKVEVGVREPGAWFAGLALLPEGKLPADDNSLPAGAVSLKASEGEVRGAMKLVTLPTREARAWLQVSVLAPNRFENRVDAFQTTREGTHPRLTLLMRDSTARFLSVLIPHRAEDAKLPVQRVDAARGSVGVIKASGGEDLVGCWDGTGISTSEVETDAEFLWLRRDGAGRVTALAATNASYLKVAGASVFTTSSGPQSIAVSAGQAVTSGDSSLVRFDLPDLQVASMKQPAAWMARREINISR
;
A
#
# COMPACT_ATOMS: atom_id res chain seq x y z
N MET A 1 -27.14 43.32 16.14
CA MET A 1 -25.87 43.53 15.38
C MET A 1 -25.73 42.64 14.15
N VAL A 2 -26.37 41.45 14.10
CA VAL A 2 -26.44 40.65 12.87
C VAL A 2 -27.33 41.34 11.83
N SER A 3 -26.99 41.26 10.53
CA SER A 3 -27.86 41.75 9.45
C SER A 3 -29.06 40.80 9.29
N ASN A 4 -30.29 41.33 9.19
CA ASN A 4 -31.52 40.53 9.00
C ASN A 4 -31.78 39.53 10.16
N GLN A 5 -31.92 40.07 11.39
CA GLN A 5 -31.98 39.35 12.67
C GLN A 5 -33.20 38.43 12.83
N ASP A 6 -34.35 38.85 12.32
CA ASP A 6 -35.61 38.10 12.35
C ASP A 6 -35.91 37.38 11.04
N LEU A 7 -34.95 37.42 10.10
CA LEU A 7 -35.05 36.84 8.76
C LEU A 7 -36.19 37.44 7.89
N SER A 8 -36.71 38.61 8.26
CA SER A 8 -37.82 39.29 7.56
C SER A 8 -37.43 39.83 6.17
N GLU A 9 -36.14 40.06 5.91
CA GLU A 9 -35.62 40.56 4.63
C GLU A 9 -35.21 39.41 3.66
N GLY A 10 -35.70 38.20 3.88
CA GLY A 10 -35.39 37.03 3.06
C GLY A 10 -33.95 36.54 3.28
N ARG A 11 -33.24 36.14 2.20
CA ARG A 11 -31.87 35.59 2.31
C ARG A 11 -30.79 36.67 2.49
N THR A 12 -31.17 37.94 2.48
CA THR A 12 -30.25 39.07 2.56
C THR A 12 -29.38 38.96 3.81
N GLY A 13 -28.06 39.01 3.61
CA GLY A 13 -27.08 38.93 4.71
C GLY A 13 -26.82 37.52 5.26
N TRP A 14 -27.25 36.46 4.55
CA TRP A 14 -26.98 35.08 4.93
C TRP A 14 -26.53 34.23 3.73
N ASN A 15 -25.66 33.25 3.95
CA ASN A 15 -25.16 32.33 2.92
C ASN A 15 -25.10 30.88 3.42
N LEU A 16 -25.39 29.92 2.55
CA LEU A 16 -25.23 28.49 2.85
C LEU A 16 -23.77 28.08 2.73
N PHE A 17 -23.24 27.43 3.77
CA PHE A 17 -21.94 26.80 3.81
C PHE A 17 -22.09 25.28 3.90
N VAL A 18 -21.53 24.57 2.91
CA VAL A 18 -21.49 23.11 2.86
C VAL A 18 -20.03 22.64 2.75
N PRO A 19 -19.46 22.01 3.78
CA PRO A 19 -18.11 21.44 3.75
C PRO A 19 -18.04 20.25 2.77
N GLY A 20 -16.82 19.94 2.31
CA GLY A 20 -16.58 18.94 1.25
C GLY A 20 -17.29 17.61 1.46
N GLY A 21 -17.24 17.04 2.67
CA GLY A 21 -17.88 15.76 3.00
C GLY A 21 -19.41 15.76 3.06
N SER A 22 -20.08 16.89 2.80
CA SER A 22 -21.55 16.99 2.81
C SER A 22 -22.12 17.58 1.52
N LYS A 23 -21.30 17.78 0.48
CA LYS A 23 -21.74 18.36 -0.80
C LYS A 23 -22.78 17.50 -1.52
N ASP A 24 -22.65 16.18 -1.44
CA ASP A 24 -23.55 15.23 -2.11
C ASP A 24 -24.85 14.96 -1.32
N ALA A 25 -24.97 15.50 -0.10
CA ALA A 25 -26.12 15.29 0.78
C ALA A 25 -27.34 16.18 0.46
N GLY A 26 -27.34 16.81 -0.72
CA GLY A 26 -28.46 17.62 -1.20
C GLY A 26 -28.85 18.78 -0.29
N CYS A 27 -27.88 19.40 0.40
CA CYS A 27 -28.13 20.45 1.39
C CYS A 27 -28.81 21.67 0.76
N LYS A 28 -29.96 22.07 1.29
CA LYS A 28 -30.75 23.21 0.84
C LYS A 28 -31.10 24.12 2.00
N TRP A 29 -31.35 25.38 1.70
CA TRP A 29 -31.88 26.34 2.67
C TRP A 29 -32.84 27.32 1.99
N ASP A 30 -33.85 27.76 2.73
CA ASP A 30 -34.79 28.79 2.29
C ASP A 30 -35.38 29.58 3.46
N ILE A 31 -35.97 30.74 3.19
CA ILE A 31 -36.65 31.56 4.20
C ILE A 31 -38.16 31.41 4.00
N LEU A 32 -38.84 30.95 5.04
CA LEU A 32 -40.28 30.69 5.07
C LEU A 32 -40.98 31.81 5.87
N PRO A 33 -41.67 32.76 5.21
CA PRO A 33 -42.40 33.82 5.90
C PRO A 33 -43.53 33.25 6.77
N GLY A 34 -43.68 33.74 8.00
CA GLY A 34 -44.78 33.35 8.89
C GLY A 34 -44.69 31.97 9.52
N GLN A 35 -43.63 31.19 9.25
CA GLN A 35 -43.46 29.82 9.77
C GLN A 35 -42.46 29.71 10.94
N GLY A 36 -41.92 30.83 11.40
CA GLY A 36 -41.07 30.94 12.57
C GLY A 36 -41.84 30.93 13.89
N LYS A 37 -41.11 31.00 14.99
CA LYS A 37 -41.71 31.15 16.32
C LYS A 37 -42.53 32.44 16.35
N ASP A 38 -43.72 32.38 16.95
CA ASP A 38 -44.65 33.50 17.11
C ASP A 38 -45.06 34.18 15.78
N GLY A 39 -45.00 33.45 14.66
CA GLY A 39 -45.37 33.96 13.33
C GLY A 39 -44.28 34.77 12.63
N ALA A 40 -43.04 34.75 13.14
CA ALA A 40 -41.89 35.35 12.48
C ALA A 40 -41.48 34.58 11.20
N ALA A 41 -40.49 35.07 10.45
CA ALA A 41 -39.88 34.26 9.38
C ALA A 41 -39.01 33.14 9.98
N ALA A 42 -38.97 32.00 9.31
CA ALA A 42 -38.10 30.87 9.64
C ALA A 42 -37.08 30.61 8.54
N LEU A 43 -35.83 30.42 8.93
CA LEU A 43 -34.84 29.81 8.06
C LEU A 43 -35.01 28.29 8.09
N SER A 44 -35.42 27.72 6.97
CA SER A 44 -35.50 26.28 6.75
C SER A 44 -34.19 25.76 6.17
N MET A 45 -33.62 24.73 6.77
CA MET A 45 -32.38 24.07 6.39
C MET A 45 -32.61 22.57 6.27
N SER A 46 -32.37 21.97 5.10
CA SER A 46 -32.65 20.55 4.84
C SER A 46 -31.53 19.80 4.13
N SER A 47 -31.49 18.48 4.32
CA SER A 47 -30.56 17.55 3.66
C SER A 47 -31.21 16.18 3.43
N SER A 48 -30.79 15.46 2.38
CA SER A 48 -31.33 14.14 2.01
C SER A 48 -30.62 12.97 2.70
N SER A 49 -29.43 13.20 3.26
CA SER A 49 -28.65 12.25 4.06
C SER A 49 -27.94 13.00 5.20
N ASP A 50 -27.27 12.27 6.11
CA ASP A 50 -26.58 12.88 7.25
C ASP A 50 -25.51 13.88 6.81
N ALA A 51 -25.74 15.16 7.10
CA ALA A 51 -24.91 16.25 6.61
C ALA A 51 -24.48 17.20 7.73
N ARG A 52 -23.30 17.80 7.57
CA ARG A 52 -22.88 18.97 8.35
C ARG A 52 -22.90 20.18 7.44
N TYR A 53 -23.69 21.20 7.76
CA TYR A 53 -23.81 22.41 6.96
C TYR A 53 -24.30 23.57 7.83
N ALA A 54 -24.09 24.81 7.39
CA ALA A 54 -24.48 25.99 8.17
C ALA A 54 -25.06 27.11 7.30
N ALA A 55 -25.94 27.92 7.90
CA ALA A 55 -26.23 29.25 7.39
C ALA A 55 -25.33 30.26 8.10
N LEU A 56 -24.55 31.02 7.33
CA LEU A 56 -23.59 32.00 7.81
C LEU A 56 -24.15 33.41 7.62
N SER A 57 -24.20 34.21 8.68
CA SER A 57 -24.60 35.61 8.60
C SER A 57 -23.51 36.48 7.94
N SER A 58 -23.83 37.72 7.62
CA SER A 58 -22.81 38.76 7.42
C SER A 58 -22.05 38.98 8.72
N LYS A 59 -20.80 39.47 8.61
CA LYS A 59 -19.98 39.83 9.76
C LYS A 59 -20.56 41.08 10.43
N ALA A 60 -20.68 41.05 11.75
CA ALA A 60 -21.09 42.16 12.58
C ALA A 60 -19.90 42.72 13.37
N ALA A 61 -19.82 44.02 13.57
CA ALA A 61 -18.76 44.64 14.36
C ALA A 61 -18.90 44.27 15.84
N VAL A 62 -17.77 43.98 16.49
CA VAL A 62 -17.67 43.75 17.94
C VAL A 62 -16.45 44.49 18.51
N GLU A 63 -16.54 44.91 19.76
CA GLU A 63 -15.45 45.54 20.50
C GLU A 63 -14.73 44.46 21.32
N ALA A 64 -13.41 44.35 21.16
CA ALA A 64 -12.57 43.45 21.93
C ALA A 64 -12.77 43.64 23.46
N GLY A 65 -12.94 42.53 24.19
CA GLY A 65 -13.18 42.53 25.63
C GLY A 65 -14.62 42.87 26.06
N LYS A 66 -15.51 43.26 25.15
CA LYS A 66 -16.91 43.54 25.45
C LYS A 66 -17.73 42.26 25.50
N VAL A 67 -18.75 42.25 26.35
CA VAL A 67 -19.63 41.09 26.57
C VAL A 67 -20.89 41.21 25.73
N TYR A 68 -21.27 40.11 25.07
CA TYR A 68 -22.39 40.03 24.15
C TYR A 68 -23.30 38.84 24.50
N ARG A 69 -24.61 39.00 24.26
CA ARG A 69 -25.60 37.92 24.35
C ARG A 69 -26.03 37.52 22.95
N PHE A 70 -26.05 36.21 22.70
CA PHE A 70 -26.60 35.57 21.52
C PHE A 70 -27.84 34.74 21.90
N SER A 71 -28.87 34.76 21.05
CA SER A 71 -30.00 33.83 21.12
C SER A 71 -30.57 33.51 19.74
N VAL A 72 -31.13 32.32 19.59
CA VAL A 72 -31.87 31.87 18.40
C VAL A 72 -32.87 30.79 18.78
N GLN A 73 -34.01 30.73 18.09
CA GLN A 73 -35.01 29.67 18.24
C GLN A 73 -34.78 28.59 17.18
N VAL A 74 -34.91 27.32 17.54
CA VAL A 74 -34.73 26.17 16.64
C VAL A 74 -35.81 25.11 16.84
N LYS A 75 -36.25 24.50 15.74
CA LYS A 75 -37.20 23.38 15.71
C LYS A 75 -36.87 22.45 14.55
N ALA A 76 -36.97 21.14 14.73
CA ALA A 76 -36.84 20.14 13.67
C ALA A 76 -38.23 19.62 13.27
N GLU A 77 -38.45 19.46 11.97
CA GLU A 77 -39.69 18.87 11.44
C GLU A 77 -39.79 17.37 11.75
N PRO A 78 -41.02 16.79 11.78
CA PRO A 78 -41.20 15.36 11.93
C PRO A 78 -40.41 14.56 10.88
N GLY A 79 -39.70 13.52 11.32
CA GLY A 79 -38.86 12.67 10.46
C GLY A 79 -37.42 13.15 10.28
N SER A 80 -37.04 14.28 10.89
CA SER A 80 -35.65 14.72 10.96
C SER A 80 -34.86 13.92 12.00
N GLU A 81 -33.66 13.50 11.64
CA GLU A 81 -32.79 12.62 12.42
C GLU A 81 -31.39 13.23 12.58
N LYS A 82 -30.64 12.71 13.55
CA LYS A 82 -29.22 13.04 13.72
C LYS A 82 -28.40 11.81 14.05
N VAL A 83 -27.13 11.86 13.70
CA VAL A 83 -26.16 10.83 14.10
C VAL A 83 -26.00 10.81 15.63
N ALA A 84 -25.87 9.60 16.20
CA ALA A 84 -25.61 9.41 17.62
C ALA A 84 -24.31 10.12 18.05
N ARG A 85 -24.31 10.73 19.25
CA ARG A 85 -23.18 11.53 19.76
C ARG A 85 -22.74 12.63 18.78
N SER A 86 -23.69 13.27 18.09
CA SER A 86 -23.51 14.57 17.44
C SER A 86 -24.27 15.67 18.20
N ALA A 87 -23.88 16.93 18.03
CA ALA A 87 -24.61 18.06 18.59
C ALA A 87 -26.02 18.20 17.99
N GLY A 88 -26.23 17.73 16.76
CA GLY A 88 -27.46 17.89 15.99
C GLY A 88 -27.61 19.31 15.49
N VAL A 89 -27.94 20.24 16.39
CA VAL A 89 -28.10 21.67 16.09
C VAL A 89 -27.30 22.51 17.07
N LEU A 90 -26.57 23.50 16.56
CA LEU A 90 -25.81 24.47 17.37
C LEU A 90 -25.64 25.79 16.63
N ALA A 91 -25.29 26.85 17.36
CA ALA A 91 -24.83 28.11 16.79
C ALA A 91 -23.35 28.35 17.09
N ARG A 92 -22.61 28.96 16.18
CA ARG A 92 -21.19 29.30 16.36
C ARG A 92 -20.92 30.78 16.12
N MET A 93 -20.22 31.40 17.06
CA MET A 93 -19.67 32.75 16.95
C MET A 93 -18.24 32.64 16.41
N THR A 94 -18.05 33.03 15.15
CA THR A 94 -16.76 32.96 14.45
C THR A 94 -16.13 34.36 14.48
N PHE A 95 -15.01 34.54 15.18
CA PHE A 95 -14.37 35.85 15.36
C PHE A 95 -13.28 36.10 14.32
N PHE A 96 -13.18 37.36 13.88
CA PHE A 96 -12.14 37.82 12.97
C PHE A 96 -11.45 39.07 13.51
N SER A 97 -10.14 39.17 13.25
CA SER A 97 -9.36 40.37 13.55
C SER A 97 -9.71 41.54 12.61
N LYS A 98 -9.16 42.72 12.91
CA LYS A 98 -9.32 43.92 12.08
C LYS A 98 -8.86 43.73 10.63
N ASP A 99 -7.85 42.89 10.41
CA ASP A 99 -7.32 42.55 9.08
C ASP A 99 -8.08 41.38 8.42
N GLY A 100 -9.16 40.90 9.04
CA GLY A 100 -10.00 39.82 8.51
C GLY A 100 -9.48 38.41 8.80
N LYS A 101 -8.42 38.25 9.60
CA LYS A 101 -7.88 36.94 10.01
C LYS A 101 -8.87 36.21 10.92
N ASP A 102 -9.14 34.94 10.63
CA ASP A 102 -9.93 34.04 11.48
C ASP A 102 -9.17 33.71 12.78
N LEU A 103 -9.84 33.86 13.94
CA LEU A 103 -9.26 33.66 15.27
C LEU A 103 -9.34 32.20 15.79
N GLY A 104 -9.82 31.24 14.98
CA GLY A 104 -9.68 29.80 15.22
C GLY A 104 -10.20 29.30 16.57
N SER A 105 -9.29 28.94 17.50
CA SER A 105 -9.62 28.31 18.80
C SER A 105 -10.51 29.17 19.70
N GLU A 106 -10.56 30.47 19.46
CA GLU A 106 -11.35 31.46 20.20
C GLU A 106 -12.85 31.43 19.85
N HIS A 107 -13.28 30.59 18.89
CA HIS A 107 -14.69 30.49 18.52
C HIS A 107 -15.54 29.84 19.61
N VAL A 108 -16.67 30.48 19.92
CA VAL A 108 -17.62 30.00 20.91
C VAL A 108 -18.81 29.33 20.21
N HIS A 109 -19.17 28.14 20.67
CA HIS A 109 -20.30 27.36 20.17
C HIS A 109 -21.36 27.29 21.26
N PHE A 110 -22.63 27.52 20.90
CA PHE A 110 -23.78 27.39 21.77
C PHE A 110 -24.67 26.26 21.26
N ALA A 111 -24.99 25.32 22.13
CA ALA A 111 -25.84 24.17 21.82
C ALA A 111 -27.04 24.12 22.76
N ARG A 112 -27.98 23.23 22.45
CA ARG A 112 -29.19 22.97 23.24
C ARG A 112 -28.88 22.72 24.72
N GLY A 113 -29.81 23.16 25.57
CA GLY A 113 -29.69 23.02 27.03
C GLY A 113 -28.70 23.99 27.70
N GLY A 114 -28.45 25.16 27.10
CA GLY A 114 -27.60 26.21 27.67
C GLY A 114 -26.10 25.88 27.69
N ARG A 115 -25.66 24.95 26.84
CA ARG A 115 -24.28 24.47 26.80
C ARG A 115 -23.45 25.32 25.85
N ALA A 116 -22.30 25.79 26.32
CA ALA A 116 -21.33 26.52 25.49
C ALA A 116 -19.99 25.77 25.45
N ALA A 117 -19.27 25.80 24.33
CA ALA A 117 -17.95 25.18 24.22
C ALA A 117 -17.04 25.96 23.25
N LEU A 118 -15.72 25.90 23.48
CA LEU A 118 -14.74 26.31 22.46
C LEU A 118 -14.60 25.25 21.38
N ALA A 119 -13.96 25.61 20.27
CA ALA A 119 -13.70 24.70 19.15
C ALA A 119 -13.04 23.37 19.59
N SER A 120 -12.14 23.40 20.57
CA SER A 120 -11.44 22.21 21.11
C SER A 120 -12.34 21.24 21.90
N SER A 121 -13.50 21.70 22.38
CA SER A 121 -14.38 20.96 23.30
C SER A 121 -15.78 20.74 22.73
N ILE A 122 -15.97 21.00 21.43
CA ILE A 122 -17.28 20.91 20.76
C ILE A 122 -17.93 19.52 20.87
N ASN A 123 -17.12 18.47 20.98
CA ASN A 123 -17.55 17.09 21.21
C ASN A 123 -18.24 16.88 22.57
N GLN A 124 -18.46 17.89 23.40
CA GLN A 124 -19.28 17.76 24.61
C GLN A 124 -20.68 18.36 24.47
N THR A 125 -20.97 18.95 23.32
CA THR A 125 -22.25 19.59 23.04
C THR A 125 -23.32 18.60 22.55
N TYR A 126 -23.09 17.29 22.66
CA TYR A 126 -23.98 16.25 22.16
C TYR A 126 -25.36 16.29 22.81
N SER A 127 -26.42 16.31 22.02
CA SER A 127 -27.80 16.13 22.50
C SER A 127 -28.27 14.70 22.24
N ASP A 128 -29.29 14.23 22.97
CA ASP A 128 -29.86 12.90 22.71
C ASP A 128 -30.83 12.91 21.51
N SER A 129 -31.43 14.06 21.20
CA SER A 129 -32.43 14.22 20.14
C SER A 129 -32.31 15.56 19.40
N LEU A 130 -33.14 15.77 18.37
CA LEU A 130 -33.43 17.10 17.81
C LEU A 130 -34.66 17.72 18.50
N PRO A 131 -34.77 19.05 18.59
CA PRO A 131 -35.92 19.71 19.24
C PRO A 131 -37.15 19.63 18.34
N THR A 132 -38.19 18.89 18.75
CA THR A 132 -39.45 18.79 17.97
C THR A 132 -40.40 19.95 18.20
N GLU A 133 -40.14 20.77 19.22
CA GLU A 133 -40.82 22.04 19.51
C GLU A 133 -39.81 23.19 19.49
N TRP A 134 -40.29 24.44 19.35
CA TRP A 134 -39.43 25.63 19.34
C TRP A 134 -38.67 25.79 20.66
N GLU A 135 -37.34 25.57 20.61
CA GLU A 135 -36.42 25.70 21.73
C GLU A 135 -35.43 26.85 21.49
N GLU A 136 -35.05 27.56 22.55
CA GLU A 136 -34.02 28.60 22.47
C GLU A 136 -32.61 28.02 22.65
N ILE A 137 -31.70 28.33 21.73
CA ILE A 137 -30.25 28.22 21.91
C ILE A 137 -29.72 29.64 22.19
N ALA A 138 -29.24 29.88 23.40
CA ALA A 138 -28.72 31.18 23.82
C ALA A 138 -27.45 31.05 24.67
N GLY A 139 -26.68 32.14 24.71
CA GLY A 139 -25.53 32.25 25.61
C GLY A 139 -24.86 33.62 25.56
N VAL A 140 -23.97 33.84 26.53
CA VAL A 140 -23.23 35.09 26.71
C VAL A 140 -21.75 34.81 26.51
N PHE A 141 -21.05 35.64 25.76
CA PHE A 141 -19.61 35.51 25.53
C PHE A 141 -18.90 36.86 25.60
N THR A 142 -17.61 36.82 25.92
CA THR A 142 -16.71 37.98 25.81
C THR A 142 -16.02 37.93 24.45
N ALA A 143 -16.03 39.04 23.71
CA ALA A 143 -15.29 39.12 22.45
C ALA A 143 -13.77 39.02 22.74
N PRO A 144 -13.02 38.16 22.02
CA PRO A 144 -11.58 37.99 22.20
C PRO A 144 -10.79 39.31 22.03
N ALA A 145 -9.59 39.38 22.61
CA ALA A 145 -8.77 40.60 22.62
C ALA A 145 -8.42 41.15 21.23
N GLU A 146 -8.37 40.28 20.21
CA GLU A 146 -8.08 40.66 18.82
C GLU A 146 -9.34 40.78 17.95
N ALA A 147 -10.54 40.53 18.47
CA ALA A 147 -11.76 40.47 17.68
C ALA A 147 -12.24 41.87 17.28
N ALA A 148 -12.43 42.08 15.98
CA ALA A 148 -13.06 43.28 15.42
C ALA A 148 -14.44 42.98 14.82
N THR A 149 -14.65 41.76 14.32
CA THR A 149 -15.97 41.32 13.82
C THR A 149 -16.29 39.90 14.24
N VAL A 150 -17.58 39.57 14.27
CA VAL A 150 -18.10 38.23 14.54
C VAL A 150 -19.09 37.83 13.45
N GLN A 151 -19.04 36.56 13.03
CA GLN A 151 -20.01 35.94 12.13
C GLN A 151 -20.79 34.87 12.89
N VAL A 152 -22.12 34.93 12.79
CA VAL A 152 -23.01 33.91 13.35
C VAL A 152 -23.18 32.80 12.32
N ALA A 153 -23.00 31.56 12.77
CA ALA A 153 -23.25 30.38 11.96
C ALA A 153 -24.27 29.47 12.65
N LEU A 154 -25.41 29.21 11.99
CA LEU A 154 -26.44 28.28 12.47
C LEU A 154 -26.18 26.92 11.82
N PHE A 155 -25.77 25.93 12.62
CA PHE A 155 -25.30 24.63 12.15
C PHE A 155 -26.35 23.54 12.29
N CYS A 156 -26.52 22.81 11.20
CA CYS A 156 -27.02 21.44 11.17
C CYS A 156 -25.78 20.52 11.16
N TRP A 157 -25.59 19.71 12.21
CA TRP A 157 -24.37 18.95 12.46
C TRP A 157 -24.62 17.45 12.50
N SER A 158 -24.39 16.81 11.35
CA SER A 158 -24.70 15.39 11.12
C SER A 158 -26.18 15.12 11.34
N THR A 159 -27.01 15.90 10.64
CA THR A 159 -28.48 15.77 10.64
C THR A 159 -28.97 15.41 9.24
N LYS A 160 -30.09 14.70 9.18
CA LYS A 160 -30.87 14.40 7.98
C LYS A 160 -32.30 14.91 8.17
N GLY A 161 -32.94 15.41 7.12
CA GLY A 161 -34.27 16.02 7.22
C GLY A 161 -34.21 17.55 7.32
N THR A 162 -35.26 18.16 7.87
CA THR A 162 -35.47 19.63 7.90
C THR A 162 -35.40 20.20 9.31
N VAL A 163 -34.63 21.28 9.46
CA VAL A 163 -34.49 22.09 10.68
C VAL A 163 -34.86 23.55 10.37
N LEU A 164 -35.71 24.13 11.19
CA LEU A 164 -36.14 25.52 11.16
C LEU A 164 -35.43 26.35 12.24
N TRP A 165 -35.03 27.56 11.90
CA TRP A 165 -34.42 28.55 12.79
C TRP A 165 -35.18 29.87 12.75
N SER A 166 -35.35 30.57 13.87
CA SER A 166 -36.08 31.84 13.91
C SER A 166 -35.55 32.77 15.01
N GLY A 167 -35.74 34.08 14.88
CA GLY A 167 -35.41 35.08 15.91
C GLY A 167 -33.93 35.11 16.32
N VAL A 168 -33.00 35.32 15.38
CA VAL A 168 -31.56 35.39 15.64
C VAL A 168 -31.20 36.75 16.24
N GLN A 169 -30.77 36.79 17.49
CA GLN A 169 -30.36 38.02 18.17
C GLN A 169 -28.89 37.97 18.58
N LEU A 170 -28.22 39.11 18.39
CA LEU A 170 -26.88 39.36 18.90
C LEU A 170 -26.80 40.82 19.34
N GLU A 171 -26.62 41.02 20.65
CA GLU A 171 -26.69 42.32 21.30
C GLU A 171 -25.66 42.45 22.43
N PRO A 172 -25.23 43.68 22.79
CA PRO A 172 -24.40 43.90 23.97
C PRO A 172 -25.12 43.39 25.23
N ALA A 173 -24.42 42.64 26.07
CA ALA A 173 -24.99 42.17 27.33
C ALA A 173 -25.06 43.33 28.35
N ALA A 174 -26.02 43.26 29.29
CA ALA A 174 -26.11 44.22 30.39
C ALA A 174 -24.81 44.23 31.22
N THR A 175 -24.39 45.41 31.69
CA THR A 175 -23.17 45.58 32.49
C THR A 175 -23.16 44.63 33.69
N GLY A 176 -22.11 43.82 33.81
CA GLY A 176 -21.96 42.83 34.89
C GLY A 176 -22.52 41.43 34.57
N THR A 177 -23.06 41.18 33.37
CA THR A 177 -23.50 39.83 32.96
C THR A 177 -22.29 38.90 32.80
N ALA A 178 -22.27 37.78 33.52
CA ALA A 178 -21.22 36.78 33.40
C ALA A 178 -21.34 35.99 32.08
N PRO A 179 -20.23 35.65 31.40
CA PRO A 179 -20.23 34.75 30.25
C PRO A 179 -20.81 33.37 30.60
N THR A 180 -21.45 32.72 29.62
CA THR A 180 -21.93 31.35 29.77
C THR A 180 -20.74 30.42 30.04
N PRO A 181 -20.79 29.59 31.10
CA PRO A 181 -19.73 28.64 31.39
C PRO A 181 -19.43 27.74 30.19
N LEU A 182 -18.15 27.70 29.79
CA LEU A 182 -17.70 26.85 28.71
C LEU A 182 -17.48 25.43 29.26
N LEU A 183 -18.06 24.45 28.57
CA LEU A 183 -17.74 23.04 28.75
C LEU A 183 -16.25 22.86 28.48
N GLN A 184 -15.51 22.53 29.54
CA GLN A 184 -14.10 22.20 29.44
C GLN A 184 -13.98 20.85 28.76
N ALA A 185 -13.01 20.70 27.84
CA ALA A 185 -12.51 19.39 27.41
C ALA A 185 -12.50 18.47 28.64
N ALA A 186 -13.21 17.34 28.60
CA ALA A 186 -13.17 16.35 29.67
C ALA A 186 -11.70 16.18 29.92
N ALA A 187 -11.25 16.55 31.13
CA ALA A 187 -9.86 16.45 31.48
C ALA A 187 -9.43 15.06 31.01
N SER A 188 -8.34 14.99 30.24
CA SER A 188 -7.54 13.79 30.30
C SER A 188 -7.50 13.44 31.79
N ARG A 189 -8.10 12.29 32.10
CA ARG A 189 -8.22 11.72 33.44
C ARG A 189 -7.03 12.22 34.26
N PRO A 190 -7.26 12.89 35.41
CA PRO A 190 -6.27 13.78 36.01
C PRO A 190 -4.91 13.08 36.07
N PRO A 191 -3.78 13.82 35.94
CA PRO A 191 -2.48 13.24 36.24
C PRO A 191 -2.65 12.59 37.60
N ALA A 192 -2.35 11.29 37.69
CA ALA A 192 -2.58 10.51 38.88
C ALA A 192 -2.14 11.37 40.07
N ALA A 193 -3.10 11.74 40.92
CA ALA A 193 -2.79 12.36 42.19
C ALA A 193 -1.64 11.57 42.76
N SER A 194 -0.57 12.27 43.16
CA SER A 194 0.61 11.72 43.83
C SER A 194 0.20 10.45 44.55
N LEU A 195 0.54 9.28 43.98
CA LEU A 195 0.20 8.02 44.59
C LEU A 195 0.98 8.01 45.89
N SER A 196 0.27 8.30 46.97
CA SER A 196 0.67 7.87 48.29
C SER A 196 0.94 6.37 48.15
N THR A 197 2.09 5.99 48.69
CA THR A 197 2.50 4.62 48.93
C THR A 197 1.32 3.83 49.51
N GLY A 198 0.64 3.04 48.69
CA GLY A 198 -0.61 2.40 49.09
C GLY A 198 -1.12 1.37 48.09
N THR A 199 -0.69 0.12 48.32
CA THR A 199 -1.21 -1.13 47.75
C THR A 199 -1.07 -1.33 46.24
N THR A 200 0.05 -1.99 45.91
CA THR A 200 0.26 -2.84 44.74
C THR A 200 -0.99 -3.67 44.39
N THR A 201 -1.67 -3.33 43.31
CA THR A 201 -2.30 -4.37 42.49
C THR A 201 -1.16 -5.27 41.97
N PRO A 202 -1.26 -6.61 42.08
CA PRO A 202 -0.18 -7.47 41.62
C PRO A 202 -0.02 -7.30 40.11
N PRO A 203 1.22 -7.46 39.59
CA PRO A 203 1.42 -7.56 38.14
C PRO A 203 0.56 -8.72 37.59
N PRO A 204 0.17 -8.70 36.30
CA PRO A 204 -0.30 -9.93 35.66
C PRO A 204 0.73 -11.03 35.96
N ALA A 205 0.25 -12.17 36.44
CA ALA A 205 1.02 -13.19 37.17
C ALA A 205 2.17 -13.87 36.40
N ASP A 206 2.44 -13.44 35.16
CA ASP A 206 3.33 -14.11 34.21
C ASP A 206 4.43 -13.18 33.64
N VAL A 207 4.88 -12.15 34.36
CA VAL A 207 6.16 -11.50 34.01
C VAL A 207 7.27 -12.35 34.64
N PRO A 208 8.06 -13.11 33.86
CA PRO A 208 9.18 -13.86 34.43
C PRO A 208 10.13 -12.89 35.13
N ALA A 209 10.72 -13.31 36.24
CA ALA A 209 11.80 -12.56 36.87
C ALA A 209 12.96 -12.42 35.85
N MET A 210 13.02 -11.31 35.13
CA MET A 210 14.15 -11.03 34.25
C MET A 210 15.42 -10.90 35.11
N THR A 211 16.47 -11.57 34.66
CA THR A 211 17.78 -11.59 35.29
C THR A 211 18.29 -10.17 35.57
N GLU A 212 19.03 -10.01 36.68
CA GLU A 212 19.72 -8.76 36.99
C GLU A 212 20.54 -8.28 35.79
N LEU A 213 20.63 -6.95 35.64
CA LEU A 213 21.39 -6.32 34.57
C LEU A 213 22.83 -6.82 34.62
N PRO A 214 23.34 -7.48 33.56
CA PRO A 214 24.73 -7.86 33.50
C PRO A 214 25.62 -6.63 33.61
N ALA A 215 26.79 -6.73 34.25
CA ALA A 215 27.68 -5.58 34.48
C ALA A 215 28.06 -4.85 33.17
N TRP A 216 28.22 -5.56 32.06
CA TRP A 216 28.50 -4.95 30.75
C TRP A 216 27.33 -4.10 30.22
N ALA A 217 26.09 -4.44 30.59
CA ALA A 217 24.88 -3.74 30.17
C ALA A 217 24.66 -2.44 30.96
N ALA A 218 25.49 -2.14 31.96
CA ALA A 218 25.46 -0.87 32.70
C ALA A 218 26.27 0.25 32.01
N SER A 219 27.00 -0.05 30.93
CA SER A 219 27.78 0.90 30.14
C SER A 219 27.29 1.01 28.71
N HIS A 220 27.44 2.19 28.10
CA HIS A 220 27.11 2.45 26.71
C HIS A 220 28.36 2.47 25.81
N PRO A 221 28.25 2.11 24.52
CA PRO A 221 27.06 1.56 23.86
C PRO A 221 26.78 0.11 24.28
N ARG A 222 25.51 -0.31 24.32
CA ARG A 222 25.08 -1.65 24.78
C ARG A 222 24.15 -2.40 23.84
N ILE A 223 23.45 -1.73 22.93
CA ILE A 223 22.39 -2.38 22.13
C ILE A 223 23.00 -3.38 21.15
N VAL A 224 23.82 -2.93 20.20
CA VAL A 224 24.47 -3.80 19.20
C VAL A 224 25.96 -3.97 19.47
N TRP A 225 26.57 -2.98 20.12
CA TRP A 225 28.02 -2.87 20.19
C TRP A 225 28.60 -3.47 21.46
N ASP A 226 29.70 -4.19 21.27
CA ASP A 226 30.79 -4.36 22.23
C ASP A 226 32.11 -4.12 21.49
N ALA A 227 33.22 -4.14 22.23
CA ALA A 227 34.55 -3.94 21.65
C ALA A 227 34.85 -4.91 20.48
N ALA A 228 34.44 -6.18 20.59
CA ALA A 228 34.68 -7.18 19.56
C ALA A 228 33.85 -6.92 18.30
N THR A 229 32.60 -6.51 18.45
CA THR A 229 31.69 -6.23 17.33
C THR A 229 32.10 -4.97 16.60
N LEU A 230 32.49 -3.91 17.33
CA LEU A 230 33.08 -2.71 16.72
C LEU A 230 34.33 -3.03 15.92
N GLU A 231 35.25 -3.82 16.47
CA GLU A 231 36.47 -4.20 15.77
C GLU A 231 36.17 -5.03 14.51
N ARG A 232 35.27 -6.01 14.60
CA ARG A 232 34.83 -6.79 13.42
C ARG A 232 34.23 -5.90 12.34
N THR A 233 33.42 -4.92 12.69
CA THR A 233 32.84 -3.98 11.71
C THR A 233 33.92 -3.13 11.06
N ARG A 234 34.89 -2.62 11.81
CA ARG A 234 36.02 -1.85 11.26
C ARG A 234 36.89 -2.70 10.32
N LEU A 235 37.16 -3.95 10.68
CA LEU A 235 37.85 -4.90 9.83
C LEU A 235 37.07 -5.15 8.53
N ARG A 236 35.75 -5.34 8.60
CA ARG A 236 34.89 -5.49 7.42
C ARG A 236 34.92 -4.25 6.51
N ILE A 237 34.89 -3.05 7.08
CA ILE A 237 35.01 -1.79 6.32
C ILE A 237 36.35 -1.72 5.58
N ARG A 238 37.43 -2.19 6.20
CA ARG A 238 38.77 -2.20 5.59
C ARG A 238 38.90 -3.27 4.50
N ASP A 239 38.40 -4.48 4.78
CA ASP A 239 38.77 -5.68 4.03
C ASP A 239 37.70 -6.13 3.02
N HIS A 240 36.42 -5.76 3.20
CA HIS A 240 35.34 -6.15 2.30
C HIS A 240 35.01 -5.02 1.30
N PRO A 241 35.28 -5.16 -0.01
CA PRO A 241 35.18 -4.05 -0.98
C PRO A 241 33.80 -3.39 -1.05
N GLU A 242 32.72 -4.18 -1.01
CA GLU A 242 31.34 -3.68 -1.05
C GLU A 242 31.00 -2.88 0.21
N VAL A 243 31.37 -3.39 1.39
CA VAL A 243 31.21 -2.70 2.68
C VAL A 243 32.03 -1.42 2.70
N ALA A 244 33.26 -1.44 2.18
CA ALA A 244 34.10 -0.25 2.04
C ALA A 244 33.45 0.82 1.14
N ALA A 245 32.79 0.41 0.05
CA ALA A 245 32.07 1.32 -0.83
C ALA A 245 30.84 1.94 -0.14
N MET A 246 30.06 1.12 0.58
CA MET A 246 28.93 1.59 1.36
C MET A 246 29.36 2.53 2.50
N TRP A 247 30.48 2.24 3.16
CA TRP A 247 31.07 3.11 4.18
C TRP A 247 31.50 4.46 3.61
N ARG A 248 32.20 4.49 2.46
CA ARG A 248 32.56 5.76 1.79
C ARG A 248 31.33 6.60 1.42
N ASN A 249 30.26 5.95 0.95
CA ASN A 249 29.00 6.64 0.67
C ASN A 249 28.40 7.24 1.96
N LEU A 250 28.34 6.45 3.03
CA LEU A 250 27.86 6.91 4.33
C LEU A 250 28.68 8.08 4.87
N GLU A 251 30.02 8.03 4.81
CA GLU A 251 30.89 9.13 5.22
C GLU A 251 30.72 10.39 4.38
N ALA A 252 30.53 10.25 3.07
CA ALA A 252 30.25 11.39 2.19
C ALA A 252 28.92 12.05 2.55
N LEU A 253 27.87 11.26 2.83
CA LEU A 253 26.59 11.76 3.31
C LEU A 253 26.75 12.50 4.65
N CYS A 254 27.37 11.86 5.65
CA CYS A 254 27.63 12.45 6.95
C CYS A 254 28.44 13.75 6.88
N SER A 255 29.48 13.79 6.04
CA SER A 255 30.27 15.01 5.81
C SER A 255 29.39 16.12 5.20
N SER A 256 28.53 15.80 4.25
CA SER A 256 27.61 16.77 3.64
C SER A 256 26.59 17.36 4.62
N TYR A 257 26.26 16.65 5.70
CA TYR A 257 25.40 17.16 6.77
C TYR A 257 26.12 18.09 7.75
N CYS A 258 27.45 17.98 7.82
CA CYS A 258 28.29 18.71 8.78
C CYS A 258 28.95 19.97 8.20
N ASP A 259 29.15 20.04 6.88
CA ASP A 259 29.86 21.13 6.21
C ASP A 259 28.90 22.24 5.71
N PRO A 260 28.97 23.47 6.24
CA PRO A 260 28.11 24.59 5.83
C PRO A 260 28.21 25.01 4.36
N SER A 261 29.29 24.61 3.66
CA SER A 261 29.46 24.89 2.23
C SER A 261 28.66 23.93 1.33
N GLN A 262 28.14 22.83 1.90
CA GLN A 262 27.40 21.80 1.18
C GLN A 262 25.90 22.08 1.21
N GLY A 263 25.20 21.82 0.11
CA GLY A 263 23.74 22.04 0.00
C GLY A 263 22.88 21.14 0.91
N LYS A 264 23.47 20.10 1.53
CA LYS A 264 22.80 19.19 2.48
C LYS A 264 23.08 19.52 3.94
N PHE A 265 23.79 20.62 4.23
CA PHE A 265 24.13 21.01 5.58
C PHE A 265 22.91 21.09 6.49
N LEU A 266 22.98 20.47 7.67
CA LEU A 266 21.88 20.46 8.63
C LEU A 266 22.12 21.51 9.71
N LYS A 267 21.26 22.52 9.70
CA LYS A 267 21.14 23.58 10.72
C LYS A 267 20.20 23.12 11.83
N PRO A 268 20.68 22.83 13.04
CA PRO A 268 19.82 22.39 14.15
C PRO A 268 18.71 23.40 14.48
N GLU A 269 18.96 24.69 14.26
CA GLU A 269 17.98 25.77 14.42
C GLU A 269 16.78 25.67 13.46
N ASP A 270 16.96 25.03 12.30
CA ASP A 270 15.92 24.79 11.29
C ASP A 270 15.26 23.41 11.45
N ALA A 271 15.77 22.57 12.37
CA ALA A 271 15.31 21.21 12.56
C ALA A 271 13.79 21.12 12.74
N PHE A 272 13.15 20.31 11.91
CA PHE A 272 11.71 20.04 11.94
C PHE A 272 10.79 21.24 11.67
N GLN A 273 11.29 22.39 11.21
CA GLN A 273 10.39 23.51 10.86
C GLN A 273 9.39 23.14 9.76
N ASP A 274 9.84 22.33 8.79
CA ASP A 274 8.99 21.74 7.76
C ASP A 274 7.93 20.77 8.31
N PHE A 275 8.30 19.94 9.28
CA PHE A 275 7.36 19.08 10.00
C PHE A 275 6.34 19.90 10.82
N LEU A 276 6.80 20.91 11.55
CA LEU A 276 5.96 21.77 12.39
C LEU A 276 4.99 22.60 11.53
N ALA A 277 5.41 23.03 10.34
CA ALA A 277 4.55 23.74 9.40
C ALA A 277 3.40 22.88 8.83
N LEU A 278 3.50 21.56 8.93
CA LEU A 278 2.46 20.62 8.46
C LEU A 278 1.43 20.26 9.55
N GLN A 279 1.64 20.71 10.78
CA GLN A 279 0.73 20.43 11.91
C GLN A 279 -0.61 21.15 11.73
N GLY A 280 -1.73 20.43 11.87
CA GLY A 280 -3.10 20.97 11.79
C GLY A 280 -3.82 20.85 10.44
N GLY A 281 -3.31 20.06 9.47
CA GLY A 281 -3.96 19.88 8.16
C GLY A 281 -4.71 18.54 7.94
N SER A 282 -5.21 18.33 6.71
CA SER A 282 -6.07 17.20 6.31
C SER A 282 -5.33 15.84 6.32
N HIS A 283 -6.07 14.74 6.06
CA HIS A 283 -5.52 13.38 5.98
C HIS A 283 -4.32 13.26 5.02
N GLU A 284 -4.30 14.03 3.93
CA GLU A 284 -3.21 14.10 2.94
C GLU A 284 -1.88 14.61 3.54
N ASN A 285 -1.92 15.36 4.65
CA ASN A 285 -0.70 15.83 5.30
C ASN A 285 0.02 14.72 6.10
N ARG A 286 -0.62 13.58 6.38
CA ARG A 286 -0.02 12.50 7.18
C ARG A 286 1.22 11.88 6.55
N ALA A 287 1.18 11.61 5.24
CA ALA A 287 2.34 11.09 4.52
C ALA A 287 3.47 12.12 4.42
N LYS A 288 3.12 13.40 4.24
CA LYS A 288 4.09 14.52 4.18
C LYS A 288 4.80 14.72 5.52
N LEU A 289 4.13 14.46 6.65
CA LEU A 289 4.74 14.49 7.99
C LEU A 289 5.85 13.44 8.13
N GLU A 290 5.64 12.22 7.62
CA GLU A 290 6.67 11.18 7.66
C GLU A 290 7.91 11.61 6.86
N VAL A 291 7.73 12.12 5.65
CA VAL A 291 8.83 12.60 4.80
C VAL A 291 9.61 13.72 5.51
N ALA A 292 8.90 14.69 6.11
CA ALA A 292 9.53 15.77 6.86
C ALA A 292 10.31 15.26 8.08
N LEU A 293 9.79 14.28 8.83
CA LEU A 293 10.51 13.66 9.95
C LEU A 293 11.77 12.94 9.50
N ARG A 294 11.67 12.11 8.46
CA ARG A 294 12.79 11.30 7.95
C ARG A 294 13.93 12.17 7.42
N ARG A 295 13.64 13.38 6.91
CA ARG A 295 14.67 14.35 6.49
C ARG A 295 15.67 14.68 7.60
N TRP A 296 15.24 14.67 8.85
CA TRP A 296 16.08 14.99 10.01
C TRP A 296 16.54 13.75 10.78
N LEU A 297 15.69 12.72 10.86
CA LEU A 297 15.97 11.52 11.65
C LEU A 297 16.87 10.51 10.92
N THR A 298 16.76 10.37 9.59
CA THR A 298 17.70 9.51 8.85
C THR A 298 19.15 10.02 8.98
N PRO A 299 19.45 11.32 8.83
CA PRO A 299 20.79 11.84 9.14
C PRO A 299 21.24 11.59 10.58
N LEU A 300 20.36 11.72 11.57
CA LEU A 300 20.67 11.42 12.97
C LEU A 300 21.16 9.97 13.13
N ASP A 301 20.47 9.01 12.52
CA ASP A 301 20.85 7.60 12.56
C ASP A 301 22.20 7.35 11.87
N LEU A 302 22.40 7.92 10.68
CA LEU A 302 23.64 7.76 9.92
C LEU A 302 24.85 8.38 10.63
N LEU A 303 24.69 9.59 11.17
CA LEU A 303 25.75 10.28 11.93
C LEU A 303 26.09 9.53 13.22
N SER A 304 25.09 9.02 13.93
CA SER A 304 25.30 8.23 15.15
C SER A 304 26.05 6.93 14.85
N PHE A 305 25.68 6.23 13.77
CA PHE A 305 26.37 5.04 13.31
C PHE A 305 27.81 5.35 12.87
N ALA A 306 28.00 6.41 12.09
CA ALA A 306 29.32 6.83 11.61
C ALA A 306 30.26 7.15 12.79
N TYR A 307 29.74 7.81 13.82
CA TYR A 307 30.51 8.13 15.03
C TYR A 307 30.91 6.89 15.80
N VAL A 308 29.97 6.00 16.14
CA VAL A 308 30.28 4.84 16.99
C VAL A 308 31.25 3.88 16.32
N VAL A 309 31.15 3.72 14.99
CA VAL A 309 32.04 2.87 14.20
C VAL A 309 33.38 3.57 13.91
N GLY A 310 33.35 4.77 13.35
CA GLY A 310 34.54 5.46 12.81
C GLY A 310 35.26 6.40 13.79
N GLY A 311 34.61 6.81 14.88
CA GLY A 311 35.20 7.66 15.93
C GLY A 311 35.38 9.13 15.58
N ARG A 312 34.91 9.61 14.41
CA ARG A 312 35.00 11.03 14.02
C ARG A 312 34.08 11.90 14.87
N GLU A 313 34.67 12.68 15.77
CA GLU A 313 33.91 13.52 16.71
C GLU A 313 32.98 14.53 16.03
N GLU A 314 33.31 15.03 14.83
CA GLU A 314 32.46 15.98 14.12
C GLU A 314 31.07 15.40 13.82
N PHE A 315 31.01 14.12 13.43
CA PHE A 315 29.76 13.41 13.16
C PHE A 315 28.98 13.20 14.45
N GLY A 316 29.68 12.81 15.52
CA GLY A 316 29.08 12.64 16.84
C GLY A 316 28.52 13.95 17.41
N LYS A 317 29.22 15.07 17.28
CA LYS A 317 28.76 16.40 17.71
C LYS A 317 27.52 16.83 16.93
N LYS A 318 27.50 16.65 15.61
CA LYS A 318 26.31 16.93 14.78
C LYS A 318 25.13 16.00 15.16
N ALA A 319 25.39 14.73 15.46
CA ALA A 319 24.36 13.81 15.96
C ALA A 319 23.79 14.28 17.31
N VAL A 320 24.64 14.73 18.25
CA VAL A 320 24.20 15.30 19.53
C VAL A 320 23.31 16.53 19.32
N GLU A 321 23.70 17.46 18.44
CA GLU A 321 22.88 18.63 18.10
C GLU A 321 21.49 18.24 17.59
N LEU A 322 21.42 17.28 16.65
CA LEU A 322 20.15 16.80 16.10
C LEU A 322 19.32 16.01 17.12
N ALA A 323 19.94 15.20 17.98
CA ALA A 323 19.25 14.47 19.04
C ALA A 323 18.61 15.42 20.05
N VAL A 324 19.35 16.45 20.49
CA VAL A 324 18.84 17.49 21.39
C VAL A 324 17.72 18.29 20.72
N ALA A 325 17.88 18.68 19.46
CA ALA A 325 16.83 19.37 18.70
C ALA A 325 15.57 18.50 18.55
N THR A 326 15.74 17.19 18.32
CA THR A 326 14.64 16.22 18.24
C THR A 326 13.90 16.15 19.57
N ALA A 327 14.59 15.95 20.70
CA ALA A 327 13.97 15.90 22.01
C ALA A 327 13.23 17.20 22.39
N ALA A 328 13.77 18.36 21.98
CA ALA A 328 13.15 19.65 22.25
C ALA A 328 11.92 19.94 21.37
N ARG A 329 11.94 19.51 20.09
CA ARG A 329 10.94 19.93 19.09
C ARG A 329 9.92 18.88 18.75
N ILE A 330 10.24 17.60 18.91
CA ILE A 330 9.39 16.46 18.56
C ILE A 330 8.94 15.79 19.86
N THR A 331 7.77 16.21 20.33
CA THR A 331 7.10 15.66 21.51
C THR A 331 5.95 14.74 21.09
N PRO A 332 5.49 13.81 21.95
CA PRO A 332 4.45 12.86 21.56
C PRO A 332 3.13 13.51 21.10
N ASP A 333 2.74 14.66 21.66
CA ASP A 333 1.56 15.43 21.27
C ASP A 333 1.65 15.92 19.81
N LYS A 334 2.84 16.34 19.35
CA LYS A 334 3.06 16.75 17.96
C LYS A 334 3.00 15.59 16.97
N MET A 335 3.06 14.36 17.45
CA MET A 335 2.96 13.16 16.62
C MET A 335 1.50 12.70 16.43
N GLU A 336 0.54 13.34 17.12
CA GLU A 336 -0.88 12.95 17.03
C GLU A 336 -1.50 13.14 15.65
N ASN A 337 -0.98 14.12 14.89
CA ASN A 337 -1.49 14.44 13.56
C ASN A 337 -0.98 13.50 12.45
N GLY A 338 0.05 12.69 12.70
CA GLY A 338 0.61 11.71 11.75
C GLY A 338 -0.05 10.32 11.82
N PHE A 339 0.43 9.38 11.01
CA PHE A 339 0.08 7.96 11.19
C PHE A 339 0.55 7.45 12.56
N PHE A 340 -0.07 6.40 13.10
CA PHE A 340 0.41 5.85 14.37
C PHE A 340 1.88 5.41 14.30
N TYR A 341 2.26 4.81 13.16
CA TYR A 341 3.62 4.38 12.86
C TYR A 341 4.66 5.52 12.86
N THR A 342 4.28 6.79 12.64
CA THR A 342 5.28 7.87 12.64
C THR A 342 5.92 8.09 14.01
N ARG A 343 5.27 7.65 15.08
CA ARG A 343 5.81 7.68 16.46
C ARG A 343 7.05 6.79 16.63
N THR A 344 7.27 5.83 15.73
CA THR A 344 8.46 4.96 15.78
C THR A 344 9.74 5.72 15.48
N PHE A 345 9.71 6.66 14.54
CA PHE A 345 10.90 7.37 14.05
C PHE A 345 11.66 8.10 15.17
N PRO A 346 11.06 9.03 15.95
CA PRO A 346 11.81 9.70 17.02
C PRO A 346 12.21 8.71 18.13
N THR A 347 11.35 7.75 18.48
CA THR A 347 11.63 6.77 19.55
C THR A 347 12.90 5.96 19.26
N ARG A 348 12.98 5.35 18.07
CA ARG A 348 14.11 4.48 17.69
C ARG A 348 15.40 5.28 17.46
N SER A 349 15.30 6.44 16.81
CA SER A 349 16.47 7.26 16.47
C SER A 349 17.10 7.86 17.73
N LEU A 350 16.29 8.35 18.67
CA LEU A 350 16.78 8.84 19.96
C LEU A 350 17.39 7.73 20.80
N ALA A 351 16.78 6.53 20.85
CA ALA A 351 17.32 5.40 21.59
C ALA A 351 18.71 4.98 21.08
N LEU A 352 18.88 4.83 19.76
CA LEU A 352 20.17 4.49 19.16
C LEU A 352 21.20 5.62 19.29
N ALA A 353 20.81 6.87 19.05
CA ALA A 353 21.71 8.02 19.22
C ALA A 353 22.17 8.18 20.69
N TYR A 354 21.27 8.00 21.65
CA TYR A 354 21.61 8.01 23.08
C TYR A 354 22.62 6.94 23.43
N ASP A 355 22.42 5.71 22.93
CA ASP A 355 23.33 4.58 23.16
C ASP A 355 24.71 4.81 22.50
N TRP A 356 24.72 5.19 21.23
CA TRP A 356 25.92 5.23 20.40
C TRP A 356 26.77 6.49 20.62
N CYS A 357 26.12 7.62 20.91
CA CYS A 357 26.79 8.90 21.17
C CYS A 357 26.86 9.23 22.67
N PHE A 358 26.53 8.28 23.56
CA PHE A 358 26.50 8.46 25.02
C PHE A 358 27.71 9.25 25.58
N PRO A 359 28.96 8.98 25.17
CA PRO A 359 30.13 9.67 25.70
C PRO A 359 30.14 11.18 25.42
N LEU A 360 29.48 11.64 24.36
CA LEU A 360 29.49 13.05 23.93
C LEU A 360 28.40 13.91 24.59
N PHE A 361 27.35 13.29 25.13
CA PHE A 361 26.30 14.04 25.82
C PHE A 361 26.78 14.54 27.18
N SER A 362 26.49 15.80 27.48
CA SER A 362 26.62 16.32 28.84
C SER A 362 25.61 15.65 29.80
N PRO A 363 25.83 15.67 31.12
CA PRO A 363 24.88 15.10 32.08
C PRO A 363 23.44 15.62 31.91
N GLY A 364 23.26 16.93 31.69
CA GLY A 364 21.93 17.52 31.47
C GLY A 364 21.31 17.14 30.12
N GLN A 365 22.12 16.96 29.08
CA GLN A 365 21.64 16.41 27.80
C GLN A 365 21.20 14.95 27.97
N ARG A 366 21.96 14.13 28.71
CA ARG A 366 21.57 12.74 28.98
C ARG A 366 20.24 12.64 29.71
N GLU A 367 20.00 13.51 30.68
CA GLU A 367 18.71 13.60 31.37
C GLU A 367 17.57 14.00 30.43
N THR A 368 17.80 15.02 29.59
CA THR A 368 16.83 15.48 28.59
C THR A 368 16.46 14.37 27.60
N LEU A 369 17.45 13.67 27.07
CA LEU A 369 17.21 12.57 26.13
C LEU A 369 16.52 11.39 26.79
N ARG A 370 16.91 11.03 28.02
CA ARG A 370 16.27 9.94 28.77
C ARG A 370 14.78 10.19 28.95
N ASP A 371 14.41 11.39 29.38
CA ASP A 371 13.01 11.78 29.55
C ASP A 371 12.24 11.77 28.21
N ALA A 372 12.84 12.32 27.15
CA ALA A 372 12.23 12.31 25.81
C ALA A 372 12.00 10.89 25.27
N ILE A 373 13.00 10.01 25.37
CA ILE A 373 12.92 8.60 24.96
C ILE A 373 11.81 7.90 25.75
N ALA A 374 11.78 8.08 27.08
CA ALA A 374 10.79 7.46 27.94
C ALA A 374 9.36 7.91 27.62
N LYS A 375 9.15 9.20 27.35
CA LYS A 375 7.83 9.76 26.95
C LYS A 375 7.34 9.18 25.64
N HIS A 376 8.19 9.14 24.61
CA HIS A 376 7.85 8.55 23.31
C HIS A 376 7.55 7.05 23.42
N ALA A 377 8.42 6.30 24.11
CA ALA A 377 8.23 4.86 24.34
C ALA A 377 6.94 4.56 25.12
N SER A 378 6.62 5.39 26.14
CA SER A 378 5.39 5.25 26.93
C SER A 378 4.13 5.33 26.06
N VAL A 379 4.09 6.25 25.10
CA VAL A 379 2.92 6.37 24.20
C VAL A 379 2.74 5.13 23.33
N LEU A 380 3.83 4.58 22.79
CA LEU A 380 3.76 3.36 22.01
C LEU A 380 3.35 2.15 22.87
N TYR A 381 3.98 1.98 24.03
CA TYR A 381 3.67 0.90 24.98
C TYR A 381 2.21 0.97 25.45
N LEU A 382 1.75 2.12 25.95
CA LEU A 382 0.37 2.30 26.39
C LEU A 382 -0.61 2.19 25.23
N GLY A 383 -0.22 2.61 24.03
CA GLY A 383 -1.01 2.38 22.82
C GLY A 383 -1.24 0.88 22.57
N SER A 384 -0.20 0.06 22.73
CA SER A 384 -0.30 -1.39 22.55
C SER A 384 -1.21 -2.06 23.59
N LEU A 385 -1.25 -1.52 24.81
CA LEU A 385 -2.12 -2.00 25.88
C LEU A 385 -3.58 -1.59 25.71
N ASN A 386 -3.90 -0.59 24.89
CA ASN A 386 -5.25 -0.08 24.72
C ASN A 386 -5.85 -0.33 23.33
N GLY A 387 -5.01 -0.71 22.35
CA GLY A 387 -5.41 -0.95 20.97
C GLY A 387 -5.49 -2.43 20.63
N VAL A 388 -6.45 -2.80 19.78
CA VAL A 388 -6.60 -4.17 19.23
C VAL A 388 -5.30 -4.67 18.60
N TRP A 389 -4.55 -3.76 17.96
CA TRP A 389 -3.25 -4.00 17.32
C TRP A 389 -2.15 -4.51 18.27
N GLY A 390 -2.25 -4.21 19.57
CA GLY A 390 -1.30 -4.71 20.57
C GLY A 390 -1.87 -5.80 21.48
N GLN A 391 -3.18 -5.79 21.73
CA GLN A 391 -3.83 -6.74 22.64
C GLN A 391 -4.09 -8.11 22.02
N SER A 392 -4.47 -8.17 20.75
CA SER A 392 -4.85 -9.43 20.07
C SER A 392 -3.71 -10.00 19.23
N THR A 393 -3.60 -11.31 19.17
CA THR A 393 -2.59 -11.99 18.33
C THR A 393 -2.72 -11.58 16.86
N LEU A 394 -3.95 -11.44 16.35
CA LEU A 394 -4.22 -10.97 14.97
C LEU A 394 -3.98 -9.48 14.75
N GLY A 395 -4.10 -8.66 15.79
CA GLY A 395 -3.67 -7.27 15.70
C GLY A 395 -2.16 -7.15 15.64
N ARG A 396 -1.45 -8.09 16.29
CA ARG A 396 0.01 -8.03 16.42
C ARG A 396 0.77 -8.40 15.15
N ILE A 397 0.11 -9.00 14.17
CA ILE A 397 0.69 -9.38 12.87
C ILE A 397 0.68 -8.28 11.81
N TRP A 398 0.22 -7.07 12.14
CA TRP A 398 0.26 -5.93 11.21
C TRP A 398 1.71 -5.43 11.03
N ASN A 399 2.14 -5.13 9.80
CA ASN A 399 3.51 -4.67 9.49
C ASN A 399 4.00 -3.51 10.37
N TRP A 400 3.14 -2.54 10.67
CA TRP A 400 3.55 -1.38 11.45
C TRP A 400 3.71 -1.71 12.95
N ASN A 401 3.09 -2.79 13.45
CA ASN A 401 3.19 -3.19 14.86
C ASN A 401 4.59 -3.73 15.18
N VAL A 402 5.20 -4.53 14.31
CA VAL A 402 6.58 -5.00 14.56
C VAL A 402 7.56 -3.84 14.64
N GLY A 403 7.36 -2.77 13.86
CA GLY A 403 8.18 -1.57 13.93
C GLY A 403 7.91 -0.71 15.18
N THR A 404 6.65 -0.60 15.64
CA THR A 404 6.36 0.08 16.92
C THR A 404 6.96 -0.68 18.10
N ALA A 405 6.74 -2.00 18.15
CA ALA A 405 7.27 -2.87 19.20
C ALA A 405 8.79 -2.83 19.28
N SER A 406 9.46 -2.90 18.13
CA SER A 406 10.91 -2.74 18.06
C SER A 406 11.37 -1.37 18.56
N ALA A 407 10.63 -0.29 18.27
CA ALA A 407 11.02 1.06 18.69
C ALA A 407 10.96 1.26 20.21
N TRP A 408 9.87 0.86 20.88
CA TRP A 408 9.84 0.96 22.36
C TRP A 408 10.71 -0.10 23.03
N GLY A 409 10.94 -1.25 22.38
CA GLY A 409 11.90 -2.25 22.82
C GLY A 409 13.34 -1.72 22.82
N LEU A 410 13.74 -1.01 21.75
CA LEU A 410 15.03 -0.31 21.69
C LEU A 410 15.14 0.76 22.78
N ALA A 411 14.06 1.52 23.02
CA ALA A 411 14.02 2.48 24.13
C ALA A 411 14.18 1.79 25.50
N ALA A 412 13.55 0.62 25.70
CA ALA A 412 13.70 -0.16 26.92
C ALA A 412 15.15 -0.62 27.13
N LEU A 413 15.82 -1.10 26.08
CA LEU A 413 17.24 -1.47 26.11
C LEU A 413 18.14 -0.26 26.36
N ALA A 414 17.83 0.89 25.74
CA ALA A 414 18.60 2.12 25.90
C ALA A 414 18.47 2.74 27.29
N LEU A 415 17.41 2.45 28.04
CA LEU A 415 17.12 3.04 29.36
C LEU A 415 17.24 2.06 30.54
N ASP A 416 17.55 0.79 30.29
CA ASP A 416 17.59 -0.24 31.33
C ASP A 416 18.56 0.14 32.46
N GLY A 417 18.05 0.20 33.69
CA GLY A 417 18.82 0.58 34.88
C GLY A 417 19.09 2.08 35.06
N GLU A 418 18.64 2.95 34.15
CA GLU A 418 18.90 4.39 34.21
C GLU A 418 17.64 5.25 34.38
N SER A 419 16.49 4.62 34.48
CA SER A 419 15.18 5.27 34.45
C SER A 419 14.22 4.65 35.47
N ASN A 420 13.31 5.47 36.02
CA ASN A 420 12.24 4.99 36.90
C ASN A 420 11.03 4.45 36.13
N TYR A 421 11.06 4.51 34.79
CA TYR A 421 10.02 3.92 33.95
C TYR A 421 10.12 2.39 33.95
N PRO A 422 9.01 1.66 33.66
CA PRO A 422 8.98 0.20 33.73
C PRO A 422 9.62 -0.45 32.49
N THR A 423 10.88 -0.14 32.21
CA THR A 423 11.64 -0.60 31.02
C THR A 423 11.64 -2.13 30.89
N ARG A 424 11.67 -2.86 32.00
CA ARG A 424 11.58 -4.33 31.99
C ARG A 424 10.24 -4.84 31.43
N GLN A 425 9.13 -4.20 31.80
CA GLN A 425 7.80 -4.55 31.27
C GLN A 425 7.69 -4.18 29.79
N TRP A 426 8.26 -3.03 29.40
CA TRP A 426 8.32 -2.62 28.00
C TRP A 426 9.09 -3.63 27.15
N LEU A 427 10.24 -4.11 27.64
CA LEU A 427 11.06 -5.09 26.93
C LEU A 427 10.33 -6.43 26.76
N PHE A 428 9.69 -6.93 27.82
CA PHE A 428 8.90 -8.16 27.75
C PHE A 428 7.74 -8.05 26.74
N GLN A 429 6.97 -6.96 26.79
CA GLN A 429 5.87 -6.75 25.85
C GLN A 429 6.36 -6.54 24.41
N ALA A 430 7.51 -5.86 24.22
CA ALA A 430 8.14 -5.71 22.92
C ALA A 430 8.51 -7.08 22.33
N ALA A 431 9.21 -7.92 23.12
CA ALA A 431 9.64 -9.25 22.71
C ALA A 431 8.46 -10.11 22.29
N ARG A 432 7.39 -10.15 23.11
CA ARG A 432 6.16 -10.89 22.81
C ARG A 432 5.47 -10.41 21.53
N ASN A 433 5.37 -9.09 21.32
CA ASN A 433 4.73 -8.56 20.13
C ASN A 433 5.52 -8.86 18.85
N VAL A 434 6.85 -8.77 18.94
CA VAL A 434 7.75 -9.12 17.84
C VAL A 434 7.71 -10.63 17.56
N GLU A 435 7.70 -11.47 18.60
CA GLU A 435 7.61 -12.92 18.44
C GLU A 435 6.34 -13.32 17.69
N ASP A 436 5.17 -12.80 18.11
CA ASP A 436 3.90 -13.10 17.44
C ASP A 436 3.93 -12.68 15.97
N TYR A 437 4.45 -11.48 15.65
CA TYR A 437 4.61 -11.06 14.26
C TYR A 437 5.49 -12.05 13.48
N LEU A 438 6.69 -12.38 13.98
CA LEU A 438 7.62 -13.26 13.28
C LEU A 438 7.15 -14.73 13.21
N ARG A 439 6.20 -15.13 14.06
CA ARG A 439 5.62 -16.47 14.08
C ARG A 439 4.40 -16.60 13.16
N TYR A 440 3.58 -15.54 13.05
CA TYR A 440 2.27 -15.63 12.40
C TYR A 440 2.12 -14.74 11.15
N ALA A 441 2.93 -13.68 11.00
CA ALA A 441 2.98 -12.89 9.76
C ALA A 441 3.96 -13.47 8.72
N ILE A 442 4.66 -14.54 9.08
CA ILE A 442 5.55 -15.32 8.22
C ILE A 442 5.05 -16.75 8.21
N ASP A 443 4.69 -17.21 7.02
CA ASP A 443 4.23 -18.56 6.76
C ASP A 443 5.24 -19.59 7.30
N PRO A 444 4.78 -20.76 7.75
CA PRO A 444 5.69 -21.85 8.12
C PRO A 444 6.70 -22.26 7.04
N ALA A 445 6.44 -21.91 5.77
CA ALA A 445 7.28 -21.99 4.59
C ALA A 445 8.40 -20.93 4.49
N GLY A 446 8.25 -19.82 5.21
CA GLY A 446 9.06 -18.61 5.06
C GLY A 446 8.39 -17.49 4.25
N GLY A 447 7.22 -17.75 3.66
CA GLY A 447 6.43 -16.76 2.91
C GLY A 447 5.91 -15.63 3.78
N ILE A 448 6.31 -14.40 3.49
CA ILE A 448 5.88 -13.23 4.26
C ILE A 448 4.49 -12.83 3.79
N VAL A 449 3.48 -12.86 4.65
CA VAL A 449 2.09 -12.76 4.18
C VAL A 449 1.76 -11.43 3.48
N GLU A 450 2.25 -10.30 4.00
CA GLU A 450 2.11 -8.99 3.31
C GLU A 450 3.16 -8.75 2.20
N GLY A 451 3.97 -9.76 1.87
CA GLY A 451 5.04 -9.67 0.89
C GLY A 451 6.33 -9.01 1.41
N PRO A 452 7.47 -9.22 0.70
CA PRO A 452 8.78 -8.79 1.16
C PRO A 452 8.94 -7.26 1.28
N VAL A 453 8.18 -6.48 0.49
CA VAL A 453 8.22 -5.01 0.52
C VAL A 453 7.73 -4.49 1.87
N TYR A 454 6.60 -4.99 2.38
CA TYR A 454 6.06 -4.53 3.66
C TYR A 454 6.78 -5.08 4.88
N PHE A 455 7.39 -6.26 4.77
CA PHE A 455 8.29 -6.71 5.81
C PHE A 455 9.49 -5.77 5.94
N GLY A 456 10.06 -5.36 4.79
CA GLY A 456 11.05 -4.29 4.73
C GLY A 456 10.56 -3.01 5.41
N TYR A 457 9.38 -2.50 5.03
CA TYR A 457 8.86 -1.21 5.51
C TYR A 457 8.58 -1.21 7.03
N GLY A 458 7.87 -2.23 7.52
CA GLY A 458 7.49 -2.37 8.92
C GLY A 458 8.65 -2.81 9.82
N GLY A 459 9.54 -3.66 9.32
CA GLY A 459 10.63 -4.30 10.05
C GLY A 459 11.96 -3.54 10.06
N GLY A 460 12.04 -2.31 9.55
CA GLY A 460 13.33 -1.63 9.29
C GLY A 460 14.30 -1.56 10.48
N TYR A 461 13.85 -1.42 11.73
CA TYR A 461 14.74 -1.37 12.91
C TYR A 461 14.63 -2.60 13.80
N LEU A 462 13.86 -3.61 13.35
CA LEU A 462 13.74 -4.89 14.03
C LEU A 462 15.10 -5.56 14.27
N PRO A 463 16.05 -5.60 13.30
CA PRO A 463 17.36 -6.23 13.51
C PRO A 463 18.12 -5.72 14.74
N TYR A 464 18.14 -4.39 14.95
CA TYR A 464 18.83 -3.80 16.11
C TYR A 464 18.15 -4.20 17.42
N PHE A 465 16.82 -4.30 17.42
CA PHE A 465 16.07 -4.76 18.60
C PHE A 465 16.32 -6.23 18.90
N VAL A 466 16.20 -7.13 17.92
CA VAL A 466 16.37 -8.58 18.16
C VAL A 466 17.81 -8.93 18.54
N GLU A 467 18.81 -8.24 17.97
CA GLU A 467 20.21 -8.41 18.36
C GLU A 467 20.44 -7.91 19.79
N GLY A 468 19.90 -6.74 20.13
CA GLY A 468 19.99 -6.20 21.48
C GLY A 468 19.25 -7.05 22.53
N LEU A 469 18.08 -7.58 22.19
CA LEU A 469 17.32 -8.51 23.03
C LEU A 469 18.14 -9.78 23.26
N LYS A 470 18.65 -10.40 22.20
CA LYS A 470 19.50 -11.59 22.29
C LYS A 470 20.73 -11.36 23.17
N ARG A 471 21.42 -10.24 23.01
CA ARG A 471 22.56 -9.90 23.88
C ARG A 471 22.12 -9.74 25.34
N ARG A 472 20.97 -9.08 25.58
CA ARG A 472 20.45 -8.79 26.92
C ARG A 472 19.88 -10.00 27.66
N THR A 473 19.24 -10.94 26.96
CA THR A 473 18.44 -12.03 27.55
C THR A 473 18.89 -13.43 27.13
N GLY A 474 19.66 -13.55 26.04
CA GLY A 474 19.99 -14.83 25.38
C GLY A 474 18.92 -15.31 24.40
N GLU A 475 17.78 -14.62 24.29
CA GLU A 475 16.66 -15.00 23.44
C GLU A 475 16.92 -14.66 21.97
N ASP A 476 16.98 -15.68 21.12
CA ASP A 476 17.22 -15.53 19.67
C ASP A 476 15.91 -15.67 18.89
N LEU A 477 15.17 -14.56 18.75
CA LEU A 477 13.88 -14.54 18.05
C LEU A 477 14.00 -14.93 16.56
N TYR A 478 15.17 -14.80 15.94
CA TYR A 478 15.37 -15.26 14.56
C TYR A 478 15.25 -16.79 14.47
N LEU A 479 15.90 -17.50 15.38
CA LEU A 479 15.86 -18.97 15.42
C LEU A 479 14.56 -19.52 16.05
N ALA A 480 13.95 -18.79 16.99
CA ALA A 480 12.76 -19.24 17.72
C ALA A 480 11.44 -19.12 16.93
N THR A 481 11.44 -18.42 15.79
CA THR A 481 10.25 -18.07 15.00
C THR A 481 10.42 -18.47 13.52
N ASN A 482 9.45 -18.17 12.65
CA ASN A 482 9.57 -18.47 11.21
C ASN A 482 10.54 -17.54 10.47
N TYR A 483 11.12 -16.54 11.15
CA TYR A 483 12.03 -15.58 10.54
C TYR A 483 13.26 -16.24 9.86
N HIS A 484 13.82 -17.30 10.45
CA HIS A 484 14.93 -18.04 9.84
C HIS A 484 14.60 -18.76 8.53
N LYS A 485 13.32 -18.85 8.14
CA LYS A 485 12.88 -19.52 6.91
C LYS A 485 12.69 -18.56 5.74
N VAL A 486 12.66 -17.25 6.01
CA VAL A 486 12.42 -16.22 5.00
C VAL A 486 13.41 -16.34 3.83
N THR A 487 14.68 -16.57 4.13
CA THR A 487 15.74 -16.69 3.11
C THR A 487 15.53 -17.88 2.17
N GLY A 488 14.99 -18.99 2.66
CA GLY A 488 14.64 -20.15 1.85
C GLY A 488 13.46 -19.91 0.92
N TRP A 489 12.53 -19.01 1.30
CA TRP A 489 11.34 -18.67 0.50
C TRP A 489 11.58 -17.53 -0.50
N LEU A 490 12.41 -16.54 -0.15
CA LEU A 490 12.68 -15.36 -0.98
C LEU A 490 12.94 -15.65 -2.47
N PRO A 491 13.62 -16.75 -2.88
CA PRO A 491 13.76 -17.07 -4.30
C PRO A 491 12.43 -17.10 -5.08
N PHE A 492 11.30 -17.43 -4.46
CA PHE A 492 9.99 -17.46 -5.12
C PHE A 492 9.33 -16.08 -5.29
N GLU A 493 9.82 -15.08 -4.56
CA GLU A 493 9.29 -13.71 -4.59
C GLU A 493 10.09 -12.80 -5.54
N ILE A 494 11.21 -13.28 -6.09
CA ILE A 494 12.12 -12.51 -6.96
C ILE A 494 11.92 -12.92 -8.43
N LEU A 495 11.75 -11.93 -9.31
CA LEU A 495 11.63 -12.19 -10.74
C LEU A 495 12.93 -12.78 -11.30
N PRO A 496 12.85 -13.66 -12.33
CA PRO A 496 14.04 -14.18 -12.99
C PRO A 496 15.00 -13.07 -13.46
N GLY A 497 16.31 -13.30 -13.32
CA GLY A 497 17.36 -12.30 -13.55
C GLY A 497 17.59 -11.30 -12.41
N GLY A 498 16.77 -11.33 -11.35
CA GLY A 498 16.96 -10.54 -10.14
C GLY A 498 16.67 -9.03 -10.28
N GLY A 499 16.88 -8.32 -9.18
CA GLY A 499 16.68 -6.88 -8.92
C GLY A 499 15.24 -6.39 -8.95
N ARG A 500 14.27 -7.29 -9.17
CA ARG A 500 12.86 -7.01 -9.02
C ARG A 500 12.17 -8.11 -8.23
N VAL A 501 11.31 -7.72 -7.30
CA VAL A 501 10.37 -8.64 -6.65
C VAL A 501 9.06 -8.69 -7.42
N ASN A 502 8.30 -9.78 -7.28
CA ASN A 502 6.98 -9.90 -7.87
C ASN A 502 6.00 -8.93 -7.18
N ASN A 503 5.23 -8.18 -7.96
CA ASN A 503 4.36 -7.10 -7.47
C ASN A 503 2.95 -7.59 -7.10
N ILE A 504 2.85 -8.73 -6.41
CA ILE A 504 1.60 -9.31 -5.92
C ILE A 504 1.19 -8.62 -4.60
N MET A 505 -0.12 -8.46 -4.36
CA MET A 505 -0.68 -7.67 -3.25
C MET A 505 -0.28 -6.19 -3.39
N ASP A 506 -0.44 -5.40 -2.31
CA ASP A 506 0.12 -4.05 -2.28
C ASP A 506 1.67 -4.10 -2.33
N SER A 507 2.23 -4.17 -3.53
CA SER A 507 3.66 -4.29 -3.74
C SER A 507 4.08 -3.55 -5.00
N GLY A 508 5.28 -2.96 -4.94
CA GLY A 508 6.00 -2.52 -6.13
C GLY A 508 7.14 -3.50 -6.43
N PHE A 509 7.84 -3.31 -7.54
CA PHE A 509 8.94 -4.20 -7.93
C PHE A 509 10.22 -4.09 -7.08
N ARG A 510 10.26 -3.27 -6.02
CA ARG A 510 11.49 -3.00 -5.26
C ARG A 510 11.26 -3.02 -3.75
N ILE A 511 12.26 -3.55 -3.05
CA ILE A 511 12.36 -3.45 -1.59
C ILE A 511 13.14 -2.18 -1.25
N SER A 512 12.41 -1.12 -0.89
CA SER A 512 13.03 0.18 -0.55
C SER A 512 13.87 0.11 0.72
N THR A 513 13.43 -0.64 1.72
CA THR A 513 14.06 -0.71 3.04
C THR A 513 14.43 -2.15 3.35
N GLY A 514 15.74 -2.41 3.46
CA GLY A 514 16.28 -3.76 3.39
C GLY A 514 16.67 -4.39 4.72
N ASP A 515 16.72 -3.63 5.82
CA ASP A 515 17.40 -3.99 7.06
C ASP A 515 17.05 -5.39 7.58
N VAL A 516 15.75 -5.70 7.65
CA VAL A 516 15.24 -6.99 8.13
C VAL A 516 15.66 -8.15 7.22
N LEU A 517 15.60 -7.96 5.90
CA LEU A 517 16.02 -8.99 4.97
C LEU A 517 17.54 -9.15 4.97
N ILE A 518 18.31 -8.06 5.02
CA ILE A 518 19.77 -8.07 5.12
C ILE A 518 20.21 -8.84 6.38
N TYR A 519 19.54 -8.60 7.53
CA TYR A 519 19.79 -9.37 8.75
C TYR A 519 19.47 -10.85 8.57
N ALA A 520 18.36 -11.20 7.91
CA ALA A 520 18.03 -12.59 7.63
C ALA A 520 19.11 -13.28 6.77
N LEU A 521 19.60 -12.62 5.72
CA LEU A 521 20.70 -13.12 4.88
C LEU A 521 21.99 -13.31 5.68
N HIS A 522 22.28 -12.39 6.60
CA HIS A 522 23.46 -12.48 7.48
C HIS A 522 23.40 -13.68 8.43
N ARG A 523 22.22 -13.96 8.97
CA ARG A 523 22.01 -14.99 9.98
C ARG A 523 21.83 -16.39 9.38
N ASP A 524 21.53 -16.48 8.09
CA ASP A 524 21.38 -17.75 7.39
C ASP A 524 22.71 -18.53 7.33
N ASN A 525 22.59 -19.85 7.50
CA ASN A 525 23.70 -20.79 7.40
C ASN A 525 23.98 -21.19 5.93
N ASP A 526 23.01 -21.05 5.02
CA ASP A 526 23.21 -21.25 3.58
C ASP A 526 23.87 -20.00 2.96
N ARG A 527 25.19 -19.89 3.18
CA ARG A 527 26.00 -18.73 2.74
C ARG A 527 25.96 -18.48 1.22
N PRO A 528 26.02 -19.51 0.34
CA PRO A 528 25.85 -19.30 -1.09
C PRO A 528 24.48 -18.72 -1.46
N LEU A 529 23.38 -19.20 -0.84
CA LEU A 529 22.04 -18.65 -1.06
C LEU A 529 21.94 -17.19 -0.58
N ALA A 530 22.44 -16.91 0.63
CA ALA A 530 22.46 -15.55 1.16
C ALA A 530 23.21 -14.58 0.24
N ARG A 531 24.33 -15.04 -0.35
CA ARG A 531 25.09 -14.25 -1.32
C ARG A 531 24.34 -14.05 -2.63
N TRP A 532 23.72 -15.09 -3.18
CA TRP A 532 22.89 -15.00 -4.40
C TRP A 532 21.75 -14.00 -4.22
N LEU A 533 21.03 -14.05 -3.09
CA LEU A 533 19.95 -13.11 -2.75
C LEU A 533 20.47 -11.68 -2.57
N TRP A 534 21.65 -11.49 -1.95
CA TRP A 534 22.27 -10.18 -1.81
C TRP A 534 22.56 -9.52 -3.15
N GLU A 535 23.16 -10.25 -4.09
CA GLU A 535 23.42 -9.77 -5.46
C GLU A 535 22.12 -9.60 -6.26
N GLY A 536 21.13 -10.45 -5.99
CA GLY A 536 19.82 -10.41 -6.62
C GLY A 536 18.92 -9.27 -6.12
N ILE A 537 19.15 -8.68 -4.95
CA ILE A 537 18.22 -7.71 -4.34
C ILE A 537 18.90 -6.40 -3.95
N PHE A 538 20.06 -6.46 -3.30
CA PHE A 538 20.64 -5.33 -2.57
C PHE A 538 21.93 -4.78 -3.19
N TRP A 539 22.65 -5.59 -3.99
CA TRP A 539 23.92 -5.21 -4.59
C TRP A 539 23.96 -5.48 -6.10
N ARG A 540 23.91 -4.40 -6.91
CA ARG A 540 23.90 -4.48 -8.37
C ARG A 540 24.75 -3.39 -8.99
N ASP A 541 25.41 -3.71 -10.11
CA ASP A 541 26.21 -2.77 -10.90
C ASP A 541 27.26 -2.00 -10.07
N GLY A 542 27.80 -2.66 -9.04
CA GLY A 542 28.79 -2.11 -8.11
C GLY A 542 28.22 -1.15 -7.07
N ARG A 543 26.90 -1.18 -6.81
CA ARG A 543 26.19 -0.23 -5.95
C ARG A 543 25.20 -0.94 -5.04
N PHE A 544 25.00 -0.36 -3.86
CA PHE A 544 23.88 -0.69 -2.99
C PHE A 544 22.61 -0.01 -3.50
N VAL A 545 21.51 -0.77 -3.62
CA VAL A 545 20.28 -0.30 -4.31
C VAL A 545 19.07 -0.06 -3.42
N SER A 546 19.20 -0.21 -2.09
CA SER A 546 18.16 0.20 -1.13
C SER A 546 18.38 1.62 -0.61
N GLU A 547 17.38 2.15 0.10
CA GLU A 547 17.45 3.49 0.67
C GLU A 547 18.62 3.67 1.63
N ASN A 548 19.18 4.89 1.68
CA ASN A 548 20.32 5.23 2.54
C ASN A 548 20.13 4.86 4.02
N GLN A 549 18.90 4.81 4.52
CA GLN A 549 18.63 4.41 5.91
C GLN A 549 19.05 2.96 6.21
N SER A 550 19.14 2.10 5.20
CA SER A 550 19.57 0.71 5.33
C SER A 550 21.10 0.54 5.23
N LEU A 551 21.87 1.62 4.99
CA LEU A 551 23.33 1.56 4.95
C LEU A 551 23.96 1.00 6.24
N PRO A 552 23.53 1.41 7.47
CA PRO A 552 24.05 0.83 8.69
C PRO A 552 23.86 -0.69 8.77
N ALA A 553 22.67 -1.19 8.44
CA ALA A 553 22.39 -2.63 8.39
C ALA A 553 23.24 -3.33 7.33
N ALA A 554 23.39 -2.76 6.15
CA ALA A 554 24.23 -3.30 5.09
C ALA A 554 25.71 -3.38 5.49
N ILE A 555 26.24 -2.36 6.16
CA ILE A 555 27.63 -2.34 6.63
C ILE A 555 27.86 -3.40 7.72
N LEU A 556 26.90 -3.54 8.64
CA LEU A 556 26.94 -4.54 9.71
C LEU A 556 26.80 -5.98 9.18
N TRP A 557 25.86 -6.19 8.27
CA TRP A 557 25.27 -7.50 8.01
C TRP A 557 25.26 -7.92 6.54
N ALA A 558 25.89 -7.20 5.61
CA ALA A 558 26.07 -7.72 4.25
C ALA A 558 26.70 -9.13 4.27
N PRO A 559 26.17 -10.10 3.50
CA PRO A 559 26.79 -11.41 3.38
C PRO A 559 28.24 -11.31 2.90
N GLU A 560 29.10 -12.21 3.41
CA GLU A 560 30.49 -12.26 2.98
C GLU A 560 30.62 -12.53 1.47
N SER A 561 31.68 -12.01 0.88
CA SER A 561 32.05 -12.33 -0.50
C SER A 561 32.28 -13.83 -0.66
N MET A 562 31.85 -14.40 -1.78
CA MET A 562 31.95 -15.84 -2.04
C MET A 562 32.39 -16.13 -3.47
N ASP A 563 32.99 -17.30 -3.65
CA ASP A 563 33.29 -17.87 -4.97
C ASP A 563 32.01 -17.96 -5.81
N ARG A 564 32.07 -17.38 -7.02
CA ARG A 564 30.95 -17.33 -7.96
C ARG A 564 30.52 -18.72 -8.40
N GLU A 565 31.42 -19.70 -8.44
CA GLU A 565 31.06 -21.08 -8.79
C GLU A 565 30.13 -21.69 -7.72
N LYS A 566 30.40 -21.44 -6.43
CA LYS A 566 29.54 -21.91 -5.33
C LYS A 566 28.16 -21.27 -5.36
N VAL A 567 28.11 -19.98 -5.67
CA VAL A 567 26.84 -19.24 -5.82
C VAL A 567 26.03 -19.80 -6.99
N ALA A 568 26.66 -19.99 -8.15
CA ALA A 568 26.02 -20.56 -9.34
C ALA A 568 25.57 -22.02 -9.13
N GLN A 569 26.39 -22.84 -8.47
CA GLN A 569 26.02 -24.21 -8.10
C GLN A 569 24.79 -24.19 -7.19
N ARG A 570 24.75 -23.30 -6.19
CA ARG A 570 23.60 -23.19 -5.32
C ARG A 570 22.36 -22.74 -6.07
N GLU A 571 22.45 -21.72 -6.92
CA GLU A 571 21.37 -21.25 -7.80
C GLU A 571 20.78 -22.41 -8.64
N SER A 572 21.62 -23.23 -9.27
CA SER A 572 21.18 -24.37 -10.08
C SER A 572 20.46 -25.48 -9.29
N SER A 573 20.63 -25.49 -7.96
CA SER A 573 20.02 -26.45 -7.05
C SER A 573 18.75 -25.93 -6.35
N LEU A 574 18.36 -24.68 -6.62
CA LEU A 574 17.19 -24.08 -6.01
C LEU A 574 15.90 -24.76 -6.49
N PRO A 575 14.89 -24.90 -5.60
CA PRO A 575 13.63 -25.54 -5.95
C PRO A 575 12.85 -24.72 -6.99
N LEU A 576 12.35 -25.39 -8.04
CA LEU A 576 11.60 -24.73 -9.12
C LEU A 576 10.11 -24.53 -8.82
N SER A 577 9.64 -24.95 -7.65
CA SER A 577 8.25 -24.80 -7.20
C SER A 577 8.20 -24.52 -5.71
N GLY A 578 7.25 -23.69 -5.29
CA GLY A 578 6.97 -23.41 -3.89
C GLY A 578 5.50 -23.14 -3.63
N TRP A 579 5.02 -23.56 -2.46
CA TRP A 579 3.70 -23.20 -1.92
C TRP A 579 3.84 -22.74 -0.47
N ALA A 580 3.37 -21.52 -0.20
CA ALA A 580 3.24 -20.96 1.14
C ALA A 580 1.74 -20.75 1.42
N ASP A 581 1.20 -21.52 2.36
CA ASP A 581 -0.24 -21.71 2.57
C ASP A 581 -0.95 -20.46 3.10
N SER A 582 -0.52 -19.95 4.26
CA SER A 582 -1.04 -18.72 4.86
C SER A 582 -0.68 -17.46 4.07
N ARG A 583 0.41 -17.49 3.30
CA ARG A 583 0.73 -16.47 2.28
C ARG A 583 -0.22 -16.55 1.07
N GLY A 584 -0.84 -17.70 0.86
CA GLY A 584 -1.72 -18.00 -0.26
C GLY A 584 -1.02 -17.95 -1.61
N LEU A 585 0.28 -18.25 -1.70
CA LEU A 585 1.06 -18.11 -2.93
C LEU A 585 1.63 -19.43 -3.41
N VAL A 586 1.37 -19.78 -4.66
CA VAL A 586 2.07 -20.83 -5.40
C VAL A 586 2.95 -20.18 -6.46
N ALA A 587 4.21 -20.59 -6.54
CA ALA A 587 5.18 -20.14 -7.54
C ALA A 587 5.75 -21.33 -8.29
N SER A 588 5.78 -21.26 -9.62
CA SER A 588 6.31 -22.28 -10.53
C SER A 588 7.31 -21.65 -11.50
N ARG A 589 8.47 -22.28 -11.70
CA ARG A 589 9.59 -21.72 -12.47
C ARG A 589 10.25 -22.72 -13.41
N THR A 590 10.94 -22.23 -14.44
CA THR A 590 11.92 -23.01 -15.22
C THR A 590 13.34 -22.88 -14.67
N GLY A 591 13.62 -21.80 -13.94
CA GLY A 591 14.91 -21.47 -13.37
C GLY A 591 14.93 -20.06 -12.79
N TYR A 592 16.13 -19.51 -12.63
CA TYR A 592 16.39 -18.22 -11.98
C TYR A 592 17.10 -17.19 -12.85
N GLY A 593 17.61 -17.59 -14.01
CA GLY A 593 18.28 -16.73 -14.98
C GLY A 593 17.32 -15.75 -15.66
N GLY A 594 17.86 -14.74 -16.35
CA GLY A 594 17.05 -13.67 -16.94
C GLY A 594 16.05 -14.13 -18.01
N ASP A 595 16.30 -15.27 -18.66
CA ASP A 595 15.41 -15.82 -19.68
C ASP A 595 14.42 -16.86 -19.13
N ASP A 596 14.51 -17.19 -17.84
CA ASP A 596 13.61 -18.16 -17.22
C ASP A 596 12.20 -17.61 -17.03
N ALA A 597 11.25 -18.54 -16.88
CA ALA A 597 9.86 -18.23 -16.61
C ALA A 597 9.53 -18.34 -15.11
N LEU A 598 8.62 -17.49 -14.65
CA LEU A 598 7.99 -17.51 -13.34
C LEU A 598 6.48 -17.30 -13.51
N PHE A 599 5.70 -18.29 -13.09
CA PHE A 599 4.24 -18.21 -12.99
C PHE A 599 3.82 -18.26 -11.52
N THR A 600 2.90 -17.40 -11.12
CA THR A 600 2.38 -17.39 -9.74
C THR A 600 0.88 -17.33 -9.70
N VAL A 601 0.28 -17.95 -8.69
CA VAL A 601 -1.15 -17.85 -8.36
C VAL A 601 -1.29 -17.48 -6.89
N HIS A 602 -2.16 -16.50 -6.61
CA HIS A 602 -2.42 -16.01 -5.26
C HIS A 602 -3.89 -16.17 -4.86
N ALA A 603 -4.13 -16.75 -3.69
CA ALA A 603 -5.41 -16.78 -3.00
C ALA A 603 -5.17 -17.06 -1.51
N GLN A 604 -5.37 -16.04 -0.67
CA GLN A 604 -5.12 -16.13 0.76
C GLN A 604 -6.38 -15.89 1.59
N GLN A 605 -6.39 -16.46 2.79
CA GLN A 605 -7.38 -16.13 3.80
C GLN A 605 -7.15 -14.71 4.33
N TYR A 606 -8.21 -13.96 4.58
CA TYR A 606 -8.12 -12.67 5.24
C TYR A 606 -7.84 -12.83 6.73
N THR A 607 -6.71 -12.28 7.19
CA THR A 607 -6.37 -12.20 8.62
C THR A 607 -6.06 -10.76 9.06
N ASP A 608 -6.83 -9.79 8.52
CA ASP A 608 -6.70 -8.35 8.78
C ASP A 608 -5.35 -7.71 8.42
N PHE A 609 -4.62 -8.32 7.48
CA PHE A 609 -3.49 -7.67 6.83
C PHE A 609 -3.93 -6.40 6.10
N LYS A 610 -3.21 -5.30 6.34
CA LYS A 610 -3.59 -3.96 5.84
C LYS A 610 -3.21 -3.75 4.38
N HIS A 611 -2.72 -4.78 3.73
CA HIS A 611 -2.12 -4.71 2.39
C HIS A 611 -2.63 -5.82 1.48
N ASP A 612 -3.74 -6.44 1.89
CA ASP A 612 -4.52 -7.40 1.10
C ASP A 612 -5.37 -6.67 0.06
N GLN A 613 -5.29 -7.13 -1.18
CA GLN A 613 -6.03 -6.61 -2.34
C GLN A 613 -7.17 -7.55 -2.73
N ALA A 614 -8.05 -7.07 -3.59
CA ALA A 614 -9.22 -7.85 -4.01
C ALA A 614 -8.85 -8.81 -5.14
N ASP A 615 -7.89 -9.69 -4.87
CA ASP A 615 -7.11 -10.44 -5.84
C ASP A 615 -7.15 -11.96 -5.61
N LYS A 616 -8.21 -12.50 -5.00
CA LYS A 616 -8.30 -13.94 -4.77
C LYS A 616 -8.39 -14.69 -6.10
N GLY A 617 -7.45 -15.60 -6.32
CA GLY A 617 -7.27 -16.32 -7.58
C GLY A 617 -6.41 -15.60 -8.61
N GLN A 618 -5.89 -14.40 -8.33
CA GLN A 618 -5.01 -13.65 -9.22
C GLN A 618 -3.79 -14.47 -9.66
N PHE A 619 -3.30 -14.21 -10.89
CA PHE A 619 -2.09 -14.84 -11.40
C PHE A 619 -1.19 -13.86 -12.16
N THR A 620 0.12 -14.15 -12.19
CA THR A 620 1.11 -13.38 -12.97
C THR A 620 1.99 -14.34 -13.78
N PHE A 621 2.53 -13.87 -14.91
CA PHE A 621 3.41 -14.66 -15.75
C PHE A 621 4.54 -13.82 -16.34
N TYR A 622 5.75 -14.16 -15.94
CA TYR A 622 7.01 -13.62 -16.45
C TYR A 622 7.74 -14.68 -17.27
N ALA A 623 8.32 -14.31 -18.41
CA ALA A 623 9.20 -15.19 -19.17
C ALA A 623 10.12 -14.40 -20.10
N TYR A 624 11.30 -14.96 -20.40
CA TYR A 624 12.24 -14.42 -21.40
C TYR A 624 12.59 -12.95 -21.19
N GLY A 625 12.78 -12.53 -19.94
CA GLY A 625 13.14 -11.15 -19.61
C GLY A 625 11.96 -10.17 -19.50
N ASP A 626 10.71 -10.60 -19.66
CA ASP A 626 9.56 -9.69 -19.77
C ASP A 626 8.33 -10.07 -18.93
N ASP A 627 7.57 -9.04 -18.52
CA ASP A 627 6.33 -9.21 -17.74
C ASP A 627 5.16 -9.34 -18.74
N LEU A 628 4.66 -10.58 -18.93
CA LEU A 628 3.66 -10.91 -19.95
C LEU A 628 2.23 -10.79 -19.42
N VAL A 629 2.00 -11.30 -18.21
CA VAL A 629 0.75 -11.10 -17.45
C VAL A 629 1.12 -10.46 -16.12
N ILE A 630 0.53 -9.31 -15.83
CA ILE A 630 0.92 -8.49 -14.68
C ILE A 630 -0.18 -8.46 -13.62
N ASP A 631 0.23 -8.15 -12.39
CA ASP A 631 -0.64 -7.45 -11.46
C ASP A 631 -0.59 -5.94 -11.76
N SER A 632 -1.73 -5.25 -11.63
CA SER A 632 -1.82 -3.80 -11.85
C SER A 632 -0.99 -3.00 -10.83
N GLY A 633 -0.57 -3.63 -9.73
CA GLY A 633 0.44 -3.14 -8.80
C GLY A 633 -0.12 -2.37 -7.61
N TYR A 634 0.67 -1.42 -7.12
CA TYR A 634 0.41 -0.82 -5.82
C TYR A 634 -0.77 0.17 -5.84
N GLY A 635 -1.64 0.10 -4.83
CA GLY A 635 -2.56 1.16 -4.49
C GLY A 635 -3.16 0.94 -3.11
N ASN A 636 -3.41 2.00 -2.34
CA ASN A 636 -4.20 1.95 -1.10
C ASN A 636 -5.18 3.13 -1.11
N ASP A 637 -6.00 3.17 -2.16
CA ASP A 637 -6.79 4.34 -2.54
C ASP A 637 -8.30 4.15 -2.30
N SER A 638 -8.73 2.98 -1.82
CA SER A 638 -10.13 2.60 -1.58
C SER A 638 -11.06 2.81 -2.79
N SER A 639 -10.48 2.96 -3.98
CA SER A 639 -11.23 3.27 -5.18
C SER A 639 -11.65 1.98 -5.86
N ARG A 640 -12.96 1.89 -6.13
CA ARG A 640 -13.60 0.71 -6.72
C ARG A 640 -13.02 0.29 -8.07
N GLU A 641 -12.30 1.13 -8.79
CA GLU A 641 -11.78 0.83 -10.14
C GLU A 641 -10.26 1.07 -10.26
N LYS A 642 -9.54 0.94 -9.14
CA LYS A 642 -8.08 1.17 -9.07
C LYS A 642 -7.37 -0.03 -8.46
N SER A 643 -6.09 0.08 -8.15
CA SER A 643 -5.21 -1.07 -7.90
C SER A 643 -5.60 -1.98 -6.73
N THR A 644 -6.43 -1.52 -5.78
CA THR A 644 -6.93 -2.35 -4.66
C THR A 644 -8.13 -3.22 -5.01
N SER A 645 -8.77 -2.95 -6.14
CA SER A 645 -10.06 -3.53 -6.54
C SER A 645 -9.88 -4.74 -7.43
N GLY A 646 -10.83 -5.68 -7.38
CA GLY A 646 -10.87 -6.85 -8.25
C GLY A 646 -10.89 -6.55 -9.75
N PHE A 647 -11.21 -5.32 -10.17
CA PHE A 647 -11.05 -4.91 -11.58
C PHE A 647 -9.60 -4.76 -12.05
N ALA A 648 -8.65 -4.73 -11.11
CA ALA A 648 -7.21 -4.58 -11.34
C ALA A 648 -6.46 -5.92 -11.40
N HIS A 649 -7.16 -7.04 -11.25
CA HIS A 649 -6.56 -8.36 -11.16
C HIS A 649 -7.14 -9.28 -12.25
N ASN A 650 -6.37 -10.29 -12.64
CA ASN A 650 -6.73 -11.30 -13.63
C ASN A 650 -7.78 -12.28 -13.05
N GLN A 651 -9.00 -11.82 -12.85
CA GLN A 651 -10.10 -12.56 -12.21
C GLN A 651 -11.29 -12.81 -13.16
N VAL A 652 -12.32 -13.50 -12.67
CA VAL A 652 -13.61 -13.64 -13.36
C VAL A 652 -14.62 -12.65 -12.77
N LEU A 653 -15.24 -11.85 -13.62
CA LEU A 653 -16.37 -10.99 -13.27
C LEU A 653 -17.68 -11.80 -13.30
N ILE A 654 -18.62 -11.47 -12.41
CA ILE A 654 -20.00 -11.95 -12.39
C ILE A 654 -20.93 -10.74 -12.54
N ASP A 655 -21.73 -10.69 -13.60
CA ASP A 655 -22.61 -9.55 -13.95
C ASP A 655 -21.83 -8.21 -13.98
N GLY A 656 -20.63 -8.24 -14.56
CA GLY A 656 -19.73 -7.08 -14.64
C GLY A 656 -19.12 -6.65 -13.31
N GLN A 657 -19.26 -7.44 -12.24
CA GLN A 657 -18.68 -7.15 -10.92
C GLN A 657 -17.57 -8.16 -10.57
N PRO A 658 -16.45 -7.72 -10.00
CA PRO A 658 -15.41 -8.61 -9.52
C PRO A 658 -15.80 -9.22 -8.17
N GLU A 659 -14.84 -9.85 -7.49
CA GLU A 659 -15.00 -10.21 -6.09
C GLU A 659 -15.38 -8.99 -5.22
N LEU A 660 -15.84 -9.25 -4.00
CA LEU A 660 -16.25 -8.19 -3.09
C LEU A 660 -15.05 -7.36 -2.62
N GLN A 661 -15.32 -6.10 -2.27
CA GLN A 661 -14.34 -5.21 -1.65
C GLN A 661 -14.93 -4.60 -0.37
N GLY A 662 -14.29 -4.85 0.76
CA GLY A 662 -14.74 -4.45 2.09
C GLY A 662 -14.23 -3.08 2.56
N GLY A 663 -13.59 -2.29 1.69
CA GLY A 663 -13.08 -0.95 1.98
C GLY A 663 -11.80 -0.61 1.22
N ALA A 664 -10.82 -0.02 1.90
CA ALA A 664 -9.48 0.24 1.34
C ALA A 664 -8.65 -1.03 1.07
N HIS A 665 -9.09 -2.17 1.61
CA HIS A 665 -8.51 -3.50 1.47
C HIS A 665 -9.63 -4.47 1.09
N SER A 666 -9.29 -5.65 0.57
CA SER A 666 -10.32 -6.59 0.10
C SER A 666 -11.24 -7.07 1.21
N ARG A 667 -10.69 -7.59 2.31
CA ARG A 667 -11.47 -8.17 3.41
C ARG A 667 -12.32 -9.36 2.94
N THR A 668 -11.77 -10.18 2.08
CA THR A 668 -12.42 -11.38 1.55
C THR A 668 -11.50 -12.59 1.64
N ASP A 669 -12.06 -13.80 1.59
CA ASP A 669 -11.28 -15.03 1.64
C ASP A 669 -11.15 -15.70 0.28
N GLY A 670 -9.97 -16.25 0.03
CA GLY A 670 -9.75 -17.31 -0.94
C GLY A 670 -8.70 -18.30 -0.41
N TRP A 671 -8.61 -19.48 -1.01
CA TRP A 671 -7.67 -20.50 -0.58
C TRP A 671 -7.01 -21.17 -1.77
N ILE A 672 -5.69 -21.38 -1.68
CA ILE A 672 -5.05 -22.46 -2.40
C ILE A 672 -5.37 -23.76 -1.67
N THR A 673 -6.25 -24.58 -2.24
CA THR A 673 -6.73 -25.81 -1.60
C THR A 673 -5.79 -27.00 -1.83
N GLY A 674 -4.89 -26.91 -2.81
CA GLY A 674 -3.80 -27.86 -3.03
C GLY A 674 -2.82 -27.42 -4.13
N ALA A 675 -1.59 -27.91 -4.01
CA ALA A 675 -0.55 -27.75 -5.04
C ALA A 675 0.24 -29.07 -5.22
N LEU A 676 0.45 -29.49 -6.46
CA LEU A 676 1.14 -30.73 -6.82
C LEU A 676 2.30 -30.39 -7.75
N PHE A 677 3.52 -30.79 -7.36
CA PHE A 677 4.74 -30.43 -8.08
C PHE A 677 5.46 -31.67 -8.60
N THR A 678 5.76 -31.68 -9.90
CA THR A 678 6.55 -32.71 -10.56
C THR A 678 7.63 -32.06 -11.45
N PRO A 679 8.65 -32.81 -11.91
CA PRO A 679 9.71 -32.22 -12.71
C PRO A 679 9.26 -31.53 -14.01
N VAL A 680 8.13 -31.94 -14.60
CA VAL A 680 7.61 -31.37 -15.85
C VAL A 680 6.42 -30.45 -15.63
N VAL A 681 5.55 -30.76 -14.68
CA VAL A 681 4.25 -30.09 -14.52
C VAL A 681 3.93 -29.78 -13.06
N ASP A 682 3.45 -28.57 -12.83
CA ASP A 682 2.90 -28.11 -11.56
C ASP A 682 1.42 -27.83 -11.70
N LEU A 683 0.63 -28.18 -10.68
CA LEU A 683 -0.80 -27.94 -10.59
C LEU A 683 -1.09 -27.15 -9.32
N ALA A 684 -1.92 -26.10 -9.40
CA ALA A 684 -2.45 -25.39 -8.25
C ALA A 684 -3.98 -25.30 -8.34
N LEU A 685 -4.64 -25.53 -7.20
CA LEU A 685 -6.10 -25.54 -7.05
C LEU A 685 -6.50 -24.41 -6.10
N ALA A 686 -7.44 -23.58 -6.51
CA ALA A 686 -7.95 -22.48 -5.72
C ALA A 686 -9.48 -22.52 -5.61
N ASP A 687 -9.98 -22.29 -4.39
CA ASP A 687 -11.38 -21.99 -4.11
C ASP A 687 -11.47 -20.51 -3.72
N ILE A 688 -12.25 -19.76 -4.50
CA ILE A 688 -12.40 -18.31 -4.35
C ILE A 688 -13.86 -17.93 -4.21
N ALA A 689 -14.77 -18.88 -3.97
CA ALA A 689 -16.19 -18.58 -3.91
C ALA A 689 -16.55 -17.62 -2.76
N ASP A 690 -15.88 -17.76 -1.62
CA ASP A 690 -16.09 -16.87 -0.48
C ASP A 690 -15.69 -15.43 -0.78
N ALA A 691 -14.77 -15.20 -1.72
CA ALA A 691 -14.40 -13.86 -2.15
C ALA A 691 -15.57 -13.10 -2.80
N TYR A 692 -16.48 -13.83 -3.43
CA TYR A 692 -17.69 -13.27 -4.00
C TYR A 692 -18.87 -13.27 -3.03
N ARG A 693 -18.89 -14.17 -2.04
CA ARG A 693 -20.03 -14.34 -1.11
C ARG A 693 -19.96 -13.41 0.10
N TYR A 694 -18.77 -13.27 0.68
CA TYR A 694 -18.57 -12.67 1.99
C TYR A 694 -17.56 -11.54 1.96
N ALA A 695 -17.82 -10.49 2.73
CA ALA A 695 -16.80 -9.53 3.11
C ALA A 695 -16.76 -9.43 4.64
N TYR A 696 -15.58 -9.32 5.24
CA TYR A 696 -15.48 -9.11 6.67
C TYR A 696 -15.97 -7.71 7.04
N LYS A 697 -16.75 -7.62 8.11
CA LYS A 697 -17.25 -6.34 8.66
C LYS A 697 -16.15 -5.42 9.20
N SER A 698 -14.92 -5.94 9.34
CA SER A 698 -13.81 -5.36 10.10
C SER A 698 -13.79 -3.83 10.08
N ASN A 699 -14.03 -3.24 11.25
CA ASN A 699 -13.56 -1.90 11.56
C ASN A 699 -12.40 -2.08 12.54
N PHE A 700 -11.41 -1.18 12.54
CA PHE A 700 -10.21 -1.24 13.40
C PHE A 700 -10.48 -1.36 14.93
N LYS A 701 -11.75 -1.39 15.35
CA LYS A 701 -12.22 -1.43 16.73
C LYS A 701 -12.90 -2.77 17.09
N ASP A 702 -13.13 -3.65 16.12
CA ASP A 702 -13.84 -4.91 16.31
C ASP A 702 -12.96 -6.10 15.89
N ALA A 703 -12.55 -6.90 16.87
CA ALA A 703 -11.69 -8.07 16.69
C ALA A 703 -12.48 -9.37 16.46
N THR A 704 -13.79 -9.30 16.19
CA THR A 704 -14.64 -10.50 16.06
C THR A 704 -14.54 -11.22 14.72
N TYR A 705 -13.94 -10.60 13.69
CA TYR A 705 -13.81 -11.17 12.33
C TYR A 705 -15.13 -11.72 11.78
N GLU A 706 -16.23 -11.02 12.02
CA GLU A 706 -17.52 -11.45 11.52
C GLU A 706 -17.61 -11.28 9.99
N LYS A 707 -17.96 -12.36 9.28
CA LYS A 707 -18.27 -12.35 7.85
C LYS A 707 -19.67 -11.79 7.61
N ASP A 708 -19.79 -10.94 6.61
CA ASP A 708 -21.06 -10.40 6.13
C ASP A 708 -21.41 -11.01 4.78
N PHE A 709 -22.50 -11.77 4.72
CA PHE A 709 -22.98 -12.37 3.48
C PHE A 709 -23.55 -11.28 2.56
N ARG A 710 -23.04 -11.18 1.34
CA ARG A 710 -23.44 -10.15 0.36
C ARG A 710 -24.24 -10.70 -0.80
N GLN A 711 -23.89 -11.90 -1.27
CA GLN A 711 -24.57 -12.54 -2.40
C GLN A 711 -24.31 -14.04 -2.43
N ALA A 712 -25.22 -14.77 -3.07
CA ALA A 712 -25.01 -16.19 -3.36
C ALA A 712 -24.06 -16.33 -4.56
N VAL A 713 -23.08 -17.20 -4.41
CA VAL A 713 -22.27 -17.76 -5.51
C VAL A 713 -22.08 -19.23 -5.18
N GLU A 714 -22.67 -20.14 -5.93
CA GLU A 714 -22.60 -21.57 -5.64
C GLU A 714 -21.17 -22.12 -5.78
N ARG A 715 -20.43 -21.69 -6.80
CA ARG A 715 -19.07 -22.16 -7.06
C ARG A 715 -18.23 -21.06 -7.71
N ALA A 716 -16.97 -20.93 -7.28
CA ALA A 716 -15.95 -20.22 -8.02
C ALA A 716 -14.60 -20.87 -7.73
N THR A 717 -14.11 -21.67 -8.68
CA THR A 717 -12.85 -22.41 -8.54
C THR A 717 -11.94 -22.10 -9.70
N ARG A 718 -10.64 -21.96 -9.40
CA ARG A 718 -9.57 -21.80 -10.39
C ARG A 718 -8.57 -22.94 -10.27
N GLN A 719 -8.26 -23.57 -11.38
CA GLN A 719 -7.25 -24.61 -11.48
C GLN A 719 -6.21 -24.14 -12.50
N THR A 720 -4.94 -24.17 -12.12
CA THR A 720 -3.85 -23.74 -13.00
C THR A 720 -2.80 -24.81 -13.11
N LEU A 721 -2.21 -24.90 -14.30
CA LEU A 721 -1.17 -25.86 -14.60
C LEU A 721 -0.02 -25.14 -15.28
N PHE A 722 1.20 -25.33 -14.78
CA PHE A 722 2.43 -24.82 -15.36
C PHE A 722 3.27 -25.98 -15.90
N VAL A 723 3.46 -26.01 -17.22
CA VAL A 723 4.33 -26.97 -17.90
C VAL A 723 5.68 -26.31 -18.13
N ARG A 724 6.79 -27.00 -17.82
CA ARG A 724 8.15 -26.45 -17.96
C ARG A 724 8.80 -26.66 -19.31
N THR A 725 8.61 -27.84 -19.88
CA THR A 725 9.39 -28.31 -21.05
C THR A 725 8.45 -28.89 -22.11
N PRO A 726 8.87 -28.99 -23.38
CA PRO A 726 10.08 -28.40 -23.95
C PRO A 726 10.01 -26.87 -24.07
N VAL A 727 8.79 -26.31 -24.08
CA VAL A 727 8.51 -24.88 -24.00
C VAL A 727 7.65 -24.66 -22.75
N PRO A 728 7.94 -23.66 -21.90
CA PRO A 728 7.10 -23.38 -20.75
C PRO A 728 5.76 -22.82 -21.20
N TYR A 729 4.66 -23.24 -20.57
CA TYR A 729 3.34 -22.64 -20.80
C TYR A 729 2.41 -22.88 -19.60
N VAL A 730 1.31 -22.14 -19.57
CA VAL A 730 0.30 -22.23 -18.52
C VAL A 730 -1.04 -22.65 -19.12
N VAL A 731 -1.81 -23.45 -18.39
CA VAL A 731 -3.23 -23.68 -18.65
C VAL A 731 -4.02 -23.21 -17.44
N ILE A 732 -5.12 -22.49 -17.67
CA ILE A 732 -6.03 -22.00 -16.63
C ILE A 732 -7.42 -22.52 -16.93
N PHE A 733 -8.02 -23.19 -15.95
CA PHE A 733 -9.40 -23.62 -15.95
C PHE A 733 -10.16 -22.94 -14.81
N ASP A 734 -11.14 -22.11 -15.16
CA ASP A 734 -12.08 -21.51 -14.22
C ASP A 734 -13.47 -22.12 -14.37
N GLU A 735 -14.08 -22.49 -13.25
CA GLU A 735 -15.51 -22.83 -13.18
C GLU A 735 -16.19 -21.92 -12.17
N VAL A 736 -17.14 -21.11 -12.65
CA VAL A 736 -17.87 -20.14 -11.84
C VAL A 736 -19.38 -20.30 -12.08
N ARG A 737 -20.13 -20.42 -11.00
CA ARG A 737 -21.59 -20.50 -11.01
C ARG A 737 -22.14 -19.65 -9.88
N LYS A 738 -22.90 -18.62 -10.24
CA LYS A 738 -23.63 -17.81 -9.28
C LYS A 738 -24.82 -18.56 -8.70
N ASP A 739 -25.72 -19.00 -9.58
CA ASP A 739 -26.92 -19.79 -9.29
C ASP A 739 -27.38 -20.57 -10.54
N ASP A 740 -28.63 -21.06 -10.58
CA ASP A 740 -29.23 -21.79 -11.70
C ASP A 740 -29.55 -20.92 -12.94
N SER A 741 -29.54 -19.59 -12.81
CA SER A 741 -29.93 -18.67 -13.87
C SER A 741 -28.75 -18.30 -14.78
N PRO A 742 -28.99 -17.97 -16.06
CA PRO A 742 -27.93 -17.45 -16.91
C PRO A 742 -27.44 -16.05 -16.48
N HIS A 743 -26.14 -15.93 -16.24
CA HIS A 743 -25.43 -14.70 -15.88
C HIS A 743 -24.36 -14.33 -16.92
N GLU A 744 -23.96 -13.05 -16.93
CA GLU A 744 -22.77 -12.65 -17.67
C GLU A 744 -21.53 -12.95 -16.84
N TYR A 745 -20.53 -13.57 -17.45
CA TYR A 745 -19.23 -13.81 -16.85
C TYR A 745 -18.12 -13.22 -17.71
N GLY A 746 -17.12 -12.61 -17.08
CA GLY A 746 -16.00 -11.94 -17.77
C GLY A 746 -14.64 -12.37 -17.28
N TRP A 747 -13.88 -13.15 -18.05
CA TRP A 747 -12.52 -13.55 -17.68
C TRP A 747 -11.51 -12.47 -18.06
N MET A 748 -10.76 -11.92 -17.10
CA MET A 748 -9.86 -10.79 -17.31
C MET A 748 -8.38 -11.20 -17.42
N LEU A 749 -7.66 -10.52 -18.31
CA LEU A 749 -6.20 -10.57 -18.41
C LEU A 749 -5.61 -9.17 -18.62
N HIS A 750 -4.65 -8.81 -17.78
CA HIS A 750 -3.91 -7.55 -17.80
C HIS A 750 -2.51 -7.79 -18.33
N ALA A 751 -2.12 -7.02 -19.35
CA ALA A 751 -0.77 -7.03 -19.88
C ALA A 751 -0.04 -5.73 -19.50
N LYS A 752 1.28 -5.76 -19.51
CA LYS A 752 2.13 -4.59 -19.25
C LYS A 752 1.84 -3.45 -20.23
N SER A 753 2.04 -2.19 -19.81
CA SER A 753 2.02 -1.06 -20.75
C SER A 753 2.99 -1.27 -21.92
N GLY A 754 2.63 -0.74 -23.09
CA GLY A 754 3.34 -0.93 -24.35
C GLY A 754 3.05 -2.26 -25.05
N ARG A 755 1.95 -2.94 -24.67
CA ARG A 755 1.44 -4.16 -25.32
C ARG A 755 0.13 -3.88 -26.04
N GLU A 756 -0.18 -4.69 -27.04
CA GLU A 756 -1.47 -4.71 -27.72
C GLU A 756 -2.02 -6.13 -27.80
N PHE A 757 -3.36 -6.25 -27.73
CA PHE A 757 -4.08 -7.49 -27.93
C PHE A 757 -4.50 -7.62 -29.40
N GLN A 758 -3.88 -8.54 -30.14
CA GLN A 758 -4.27 -8.90 -31.49
C GLN A 758 -5.22 -10.10 -31.45
N VAL A 759 -6.53 -9.85 -31.50
CA VAL A 759 -7.58 -10.88 -31.40
C VAL A 759 -7.86 -11.51 -32.77
N ASN A 760 -7.82 -12.84 -32.83
CA ASN A 760 -8.16 -13.63 -34.01
C ASN A 760 -8.99 -14.86 -33.62
N GLY A 761 -10.31 -14.66 -33.49
CA GLY A 761 -11.24 -15.70 -33.06
C GLY A 761 -10.91 -16.20 -31.66
N ASN A 762 -10.44 -17.45 -31.57
CA ASN A 762 -10.09 -18.11 -30.31
C ASN A 762 -8.63 -17.89 -29.88
N ASP A 763 -7.80 -17.32 -30.76
CA ASP A 763 -6.40 -17.00 -30.46
C ASP A 763 -6.25 -15.49 -30.27
N VAL A 764 -5.54 -15.08 -29.22
CA VAL A 764 -5.16 -13.70 -28.96
C VAL A 764 -3.65 -13.63 -28.80
N ALA A 765 -2.98 -12.79 -29.60
CA ALA A 765 -1.56 -12.52 -29.43
C ALA A 765 -1.38 -11.20 -28.67
N VAL A 766 -0.72 -11.25 -27.52
CA VAL A 766 -0.31 -10.07 -26.75
C VAL A 766 1.09 -9.68 -27.19
N LYS A 767 1.18 -8.72 -28.09
CA LYS A 767 2.44 -8.32 -28.71
C LYS A 767 2.94 -7.00 -28.17
N PRO A 768 4.25 -6.80 -28.08
CA PRO A 768 4.82 -5.48 -27.86
C PRO A 768 4.50 -4.56 -29.04
N VAL A 769 4.11 -3.33 -28.71
CA VAL A 769 3.94 -2.27 -29.69
C VAL A 769 5.34 -1.76 -30.05
N SER A 770 5.73 -1.89 -31.32
CA SER A 770 7.02 -1.38 -31.79
C SER A 770 7.04 0.14 -31.67
N THR A 771 7.94 0.67 -30.84
CA THR A 771 8.13 2.12 -30.71
C THR A 771 9.40 2.57 -31.45
N PRO A 772 9.34 3.59 -32.33
CA PRO A 772 10.56 4.22 -32.81
C PRO A 772 11.36 4.76 -31.60
N PRO A 773 12.68 4.96 -31.73
CA PRO A 773 13.46 5.62 -30.69
C PRO A 773 12.78 6.92 -30.24
N LEU A 774 12.55 7.04 -28.94
CA LEU A 774 11.84 8.18 -28.35
C LEU A 774 12.84 9.21 -27.86
N LEU A 775 12.70 10.44 -28.34
CA LEU A 775 13.39 11.59 -27.74
C LEU A 775 12.63 12.02 -26.49
N VAL A 776 13.33 12.07 -25.37
CA VAL A 776 12.81 12.61 -24.11
C VAL A 776 13.54 13.88 -23.73
N ALA A 777 12.81 14.88 -23.27
CA ALA A 777 13.37 16.03 -22.60
C ALA A 777 13.65 15.65 -21.14
N THR A 778 14.90 15.78 -20.71
CA THR A 778 15.33 15.46 -19.35
C THR A 778 16.47 16.37 -18.92
N GLN A 779 16.50 16.69 -17.63
CA GLN A 779 17.73 17.13 -16.99
C GLN A 779 18.41 15.90 -16.40
N PRO A 780 19.53 15.42 -16.94
CA PRO A 780 20.15 14.16 -16.52
C PRO A 780 20.38 14.07 -15.01
N TRP A 781 20.19 12.88 -14.44
CA TRP A 781 20.48 12.64 -13.04
C TRP A 781 21.99 12.65 -12.80
N ASP A 782 22.42 13.36 -11.76
CA ASP A 782 23.84 13.53 -11.39
C ASP A 782 24.24 12.68 -10.16
N GLY A 783 23.39 11.75 -9.74
CA GLY A 783 23.64 10.87 -8.59
C GLY A 783 23.28 11.49 -7.23
N THR A 784 22.70 12.69 -7.19
CA THR A 784 22.28 13.33 -5.94
C THR A 784 20.76 13.39 -5.86
N GLY A 785 20.19 12.76 -4.83
CA GLY A 785 18.73 12.53 -4.71
C GLY A 785 17.90 13.72 -4.19
N SER A 786 18.08 14.91 -4.74
CA SER A 786 17.15 16.04 -4.59
C SER A 786 17.52 17.17 -5.54
N ALA A 787 16.54 17.88 -6.10
CA ALA A 787 16.76 19.14 -6.80
C ALA A 787 17.45 20.14 -5.86
N ASP A 788 18.73 20.36 -6.06
CA ASP A 788 19.48 21.43 -5.41
C ASP A 788 18.94 22.77 -5.96
N PRO A 789 18.39 23.66 -5.10
CA PRO A 789 17.83 24.94 -5.53
C PRO A 789 18.87 25.92 -6.08
N SER A 790 20.16 25.61 -6.01
CA SER A 790 21.24 26.37 -6.67
C SER A 790 21.48 25.96 -8.13
N ARG A 791 20.78 24.95 -8.66
CA ARG A 791 20.95 24.47 -10.03
C ARG A 791 20.40 25.44 -11.07
N PRO A 792 21.05 25.53 -12.25
CA PRO A 792 20.51 26.31 -13.36
C PRO A 792 19.17 25.74 -13.82
N ASP A 793 18.16 26.61 -13.94
CA ASP A 793 16.81 26.27 -14.39
C ASP A 793 16.85 25.63 -15.80
N GLY A 794 16.51 24.34 -15.87
CA GLY A 794 16.23 23.63 -17.11
C GLY A 794 14.75 23.71 -17.46
N GLY A 795 14.42 23.72 -18.75
CA GLY A 795 13.03 23.66 -19.18
C GLY A 795 12.86 23.26 -20.63
N TRP A 796 11.63 23.00 -21.01
CA TRP A 796 11.19 22.67 -22.35
C TRP A 796 9.93 23.47 -22.68
N THR A 797 9.84 23.97 -23.92
CA THR A 797 8.67 24.73 -24.38
C THR A 797 8.21 24.24 -25.74
N GLY A 798 6.90 24.09 -25.92
CA GLY A 798 6.30 23.73 -27.20
C GLY A 798 4.91 24.32 -27.37
N THR A 799 4.32 24.17 -28.56
CA THR A 799 2.98 24.70 -28.87
C THR A 799 2.12 23.60 -29.49
N LEU A 800 0.98 23.33 -28.87
CA LEU A 800 -0.02 22.38 -29.34
C LEU A 800 -1.14 23.13 -30.05
N GLN A 801 -1.61 22.65 -31.21
CA GLN A 801 -2.76 23.25 -31.91
C GLN A 801 -4.06 22.54 -31.53
N VAL A 802 -4.91 23.22 -30.75
CA VAL A 802 -6.19 22.66 -30.30
C VAL A 802 -7.27 22.91 -31.37
N PRO A 803 -7.85 21.86 -31.99
CA PRO A 803 -8.73 22.01 -33.14
C PRO A 803 -10.09 22.61 -32.77
N SER A 804 -10.60 22.33 -31.58
CA SER A 804 -11.87 22.84 -31.07
C SER A 804 -11.81 23.07 -29.57
N ALA A 805 -12.49 24.13 -29.11
CA ALA A 805 -12.63 24.40 -27.70
C ALA A 805 -13.43 23.28 -27.02
N GLY A 806 -13.05 22.90 -25.81
CA GLY A 806 -13.73 21.82 -25.09
C GLY A 806 -13.07 21.50 -23.75
N ARG A 807 -13.62 20.48 -23.08
CA ARG A 807 -13.06 19.98 -21.81
C ARG A 807 -12.10 18.83 -22.10
N TYR A 808 -10.84 19.04 -21.74
CA TYR A 808 -9.76 18.09 -21.97
C TYR A 808 -9.05 17.75 -20.67
N VAL A 809 -8.67 16.48 -20.52
CA VAL A 809 -7.69 16.04 -19.53
C VAL A 809 -6.31 16.12 -20.17
N VAL A 810 -5.37 16.71 -19.46
CA VAL A 810 -3.96 16.78 -19.88
C VAL A 810 -3.29 15.48 -19.44
N TRP A 811 -2.58 14.84 -20.35
CA TRP A 811 -1.86 13.59 -20.12
C TRP A 811 -0.40 13.76 -20.54
N GLY A 812 0.48 13.03 -19.88
CA GLY A 812 1.90 13.03 -20.19
C GLY A 812 2.50 11.67 -20.33
N LEU A 813 3.27 11.48 -21.40
CA LEU A 813 4.13 10.32 -21.53
C LEU A 813 5.45 10.63 -20.80
N THR A 814 5.62 10.03 -19.62
CA THR A 814 6.70 10.39 -18.69
C THR A 814 7.34 9.15 -18.09
N GLY A 815 8.57 9.27 -17.57
CA GLY A 815 9.31 8.18 -16.94
C GLY A 815 10.57 8.70 -16.25
N THR A 816 11.53 7.82 -15.93
CA THR A 816 12.80 8.23 -15.29
C THR A 816 13.90 7.20 -15.54
N ASP A 817 15.20 7.53 -15.59
CA ASP A 817 16.31 6.55 -15.47
C ASP A 817 16.76 6.32 -14.04
N ASN A 818 16.26 7.09 -13.09
CA ASN A 818 16.80 7.07 -11.75
C ASN A 818 16.42 5.75 -11.04
N PRO A 819 17.40 4.95 -10.57
CA PRO A 819 17.14 3.78 -9.74
C PRO A 819 16.38 4.10 -8.45
N ASP A 820 16.41 5.32 -7.92
CA ASP A 820 15.67 5.71 -6.72
C ASP A 820 14.17 5.98 -6.99
N GLY A 821 13.75 6.15 -8.26
CA GLY A 821 12.36 6.27 -8.73
C GLY A 821 11.57 7.48 -8.21
N ASN A 822 11.34 7.55 -6.89
CA ASN A 822 10.49 8.53 -6.19
C ASN A 822 11.08 9.94 -6.08
N LYS A 823 12.22 10.21 -6.73
CA LYS A 823 12.95 11.49 -6.64
C LYS A 823 13.36 12.05 -8.00
N SER A 824 12.77 11.51 -9.05
CA SER A 824 13.02 11.82 -10.45
C SER A 824 11.76 11.61 -11.28
N ASP A 825 10.59 11.81 -10.69
CA ASP A 825 9.31 11.47 -11.30
C ASP A 825 8.40 12.68 -11.43
N SER A 826 8.94 13.91 -11.42
CA SER A 826 8.09 15.09 -11.38
C SER A 826 8.61 16.30 -12.16
N PHE A 827 7.67 17.14 -12.61
CA PHE A 827 7.90 18.34 -13.40
C PHE A 827 7.11 19.53 -12.85
N PHE A 828 7.47 20.73 -13.28
CA PHE A 828 6.57 21.88 -13.23
C PHE A 828 5.93 22.09 -14.60
N LEU A 829 4.62 22.21 -14.69
CA LEU A 829 3.91 22.44 -15.96
C LEU A 829 3.21 23.81 -15.95
N ARG A 830 3.37 24.60 -17.01
CA ARG A 830 2.55 25.79 -17.28
C ARG A 830 1.83 25.65 -18.61
N LEU A 831 0.55 26.01 -18.62
CA LEU A 831 -0.29 26.04 -19.81
C LEU A 831 -0.69 27.49 -20.10
N ASN A 832 -0.39 27.95 -21.32
CA ASN A 832 -0.64 29.31 -21.81
C ASN A 832 -0.11 30.41 -20.88
N GLY A 833 1.14 30.28 -20.42
CA GLY A 833 1.76 31.21 -19.47
C GLY A 833 1.13 31.19 -18.07
N GLY A 834 0.50 30.08 -17.68
CA GLY A 834 -0.17 29.92 -16.39
C GLY A 834 -1.64 30.35 -16.35
N LYS A 835 -2.22 30.75 -17.49
CA LYS A 835 -3.63 31.15 -17.59
C LYS A 835 -4.61 29.98 -17.51
N LEU A 836 -4.16 28.78 -17.88
CA LEU A 836 -4.94 27.54 -17.80
C LEU A 836 -4.43 26.70 -16.61
N GLY A 837 -4.39 27.32 -15.42
CA GLY A 837 -3.81 26.79 -14.19
C GLY A 837 -4.84 26.40 -13.13
N TYR A 838 -4.41 25.56 -12.19
CA TYR A 838 -5.19 25.19 -11.00
C TYR A 838 -5.25 26.39 -10.03
N THR A 839 -6.45 26.77 -9.58
CA THR A 839 -6.67 27.96 -8.75
C THR A 839 -6.30 27.78 -7.27
N SER A 840 -5.81 26.60 -6.86
CA SER A 840 -5.39 26.31 -5.49
C SER A 840 -3.98 25.72 -5.44
N GLY A 841 -3.00 26.53 -5.05
CA GLY A 841 -1.60 26.15 -4.90
C GLY A 841 -0.77 27.34 -4.42
N LYS A 842 0.50 27.14 -4.02
CA LYS A 842 1.41 28.23 -3.63
C LYS A 842 1.79 29.15 -4.80
N ASP A 843 1.65 28.67 -6.03
CA ASP A 843 1.86 29.42 -7.27
C ASP A 843 0.81 28.97 -8.30
N PRO A 844 -0.33 29.69 -8.44
CA PRO A 844 -1.42 29.30 -9.34
C PRO A 844 -1.04 29.39 -10.84
N SER A 845 0.16 29.90 -11.16
CA SER A 845 0.65 29.98 -12.53
C SER A 845 1.22 28.66 -13.07
N ARG A 846 1.35 27.61 -12.25
CA ARG A 846 1.92 26.31 -12.64
C ARG A 846 1.35 25.13 -11.85
N PHE A 847 1.46 23.93 -12.40
CA PHE A 847 1.20 22.65 -11.73
C PHE A 847 2.54 22.02 -11.29
N ALA A 848 2.60 21.46 -10.08
CA ALA A 848 3.70 20.62 -9.62
C ALA A 848 3.39 19.14 -9.95
N TRP A 849 3.40 18.81 -11.22
CA TRP A 849 2.98 17.51 -11.73
C TRP A 849 3.89 16.37 -11.28
N THR A 850 3.33 15.42 -10.52
CA THR A 850 3.99 14.20 -10.06
C THR A 850 3.54 13.03 -10.93
N THR A 851 4.47 12.27 -11.47
CA THR A 851 4.16 11.22 -12.44
C THR A 851 4.10 9.84 -11.79
N PHE A 852 4.71 9.66 -10.61
CA PHE A 852 4.77 8.39 -9.87
C PHE A 852 5.43 7.23 -10.65
N ASN A 853 6.01 7.51 -11.82
CA ASN A 853 6.54 6.51 -12.74
C ASN A 853 7.94 6.08 -12.33
N LYS A 854 8.17 4.75 -12.27
CA LYS A 854 9.45 4.14 -11.88
C LYS A 854 10.22 3.45 -13.02
N GLN A 855 9.78 3.66 -14.27
CA GLN A 855 10.09 2.96 -15.53
C GLN A 855 9.15 1.80 -15.88
N PRO A 856 8.78 1.64 -17.18
CA PRO A 856 9.15 2.42 -18.39
C PRO A 856 8.43 3.79 -18.49
N LEU A 857 8.45 4.42 -19.68
CA LEU A 857 7.55 5.53 -20.00
C LEU A 857 6.10 5.07 -19.85
N THR A 858 5.23 5.90 -19.29
CA THR A 858 3.79 5.60 -19.16
C THR A 858 2.99 6.89 -19.24
N TRP A 859 1.77 6.81 -19.78
CA TRP A 859 0.83 7.93 -19.75
C TRP A 859 0.28 8.16 -18.34
N VAL A 860 0.48 9.37 -17.84
CA VAL A 860 0.01 9.82 -16.53
C VAL A 860 -0.88 11.04 -16.73
N PRO A 861 -2.09 11.08 -16.13
CA PRO A 861 -2.88 12.28 -16.16
C PRO A 861 -2.19 13.38 -15.35
N LEU A 862 -2.45 14.63 -15.74
CA LEU A 862 -2.03 15.78 -14.96
C LEU A 862 -2.59 15.70 -13.54
N ASN A 863 -1.76 16.10 -12.60
CA ASN A 863 -2.07 16.29 -11.20
C ASN A 863 -1.22 17.46 -10.68
N ASP A 864 -1.56 17.99 -9.52
CA ASP A 864 -0.76 18.98 -8.81
C ASP A 864 -0.31 18.38 -7.47
N GLY A 865 0.91 17.87 -7.43
CA GLY A 865 1.40 17.04 -6.33
C GLY A 865 0.68 15.70 -6.31
N ASP A 866 -0.11 15.48 -5.25
CA ASP A 866 -0.97 14.28 -5.08
C ASP A 866 -2.45 14.57 -5.43
N VAL A 867 -2.76 15.82 -5.80
CA VAL A 867 -4.14 16.25 -6.05
C VAL A 867 -4.47 16.02 -7.53
N LYS A 868 -5.46 15.16 -7.80
CA LYS A 868 -5.95 14.93 -9.16
C LYS A 868 -6.51 16.22 -9.74
N THR A 869 -6.02 16.61 -10.91
CA THR A 869 -6.64 17.69 -11.68
C THR A 869 -7.73 17.11 -12.56
N GLY A 870 -8.94 17.68 -12.52
CA GLY A 870 -10.02 17.32 -13.44
C GLY A 870 -9.77 17.82 -14.86
N ALA A 871 -10.74 17.61 -15.76
CA ALA A 871 -10.66 18.16 -17.11
C ALA A 871 -10.71 19.70 -17.09
N LEU A 872 -9.84 20.32 -17.89
CA LEU A 872 -9.69 21.76 -18.06
C LEU A 872 -10.49 22.24 -19.28
N ASP A 873 -11.10 23.42 -19.19
CA ASP A 873 -11.65 24.11 -20.36
C ASP A 873 -10.50 24.69 -21.20
N VAL A 874 -10.24 24.08 -22.35
CA VAL A 874 -9.16 24.50 -23.26
C VAL A 874 -9.77 25.16 -24.49
N PRO A 875 -9.39 26.40 -24.84
CA PRO A 875 -9.87 27.07 -26.04
C PRO A 875 -9.28 26.47 -27.32
N ALA A 876 -9.97 26.66 -28.45
CA ALA A 876 -9.41 26.35 -29.77
C ALA A 876 -8.22 27.27 -30.09
N GLY A 877 -7.28 26.77 -30.89
CA GLY A 877 -6.09 27.50 -31.34
C GLY A 877 -4.81 27.09 -30.59
N PRO A 878 -3.75 27.92 -30.66
CA PRO A 878 -2.45 27.57 -30.11
C PRO A 878 -2.44 27.55 -28.58
N LEU A 879 -2.06 26.42 -28.00
CA LEU A 879 -1.81 26.23 -26.59
C LEU A 879 -0.30 26.13 -26.34
N LYS A 880 0.27 27.14 -25.70
CA LYS A 880 1.67 27.10 -25.26
C LYS A 880 1.83 26.19 -24.05
N VAL A 881 2.79 25.26 -24.11
CA VAL A 881 3.13 24.31 -23.06
C VAL A 881 4.56 24.60 -22.59
N GLU A 882 4.76 24.70 -21.28
CA GLU A 882 6.08 24.93 -20.69
C GLU A 882 6.30 23.91 -19.57
N VAL A 883 7.33 23.08 -19.71
CA VAL A 883 7.73 22.05 -18.75
C VAL A 883 9.04 22.50 -18.11
N GLY A 884 9.02 22.77 -16.82
CA GLY A 884 10.20 23.09 -16.01
C GLY A 884 10.68 21.89 -15.20
N VAL A 885 11.97 21.90 -14.86
CA VAL A 885 12.55 20.87 -13.99
C VAL A 885 12.02 21.02 -12.57
N ARG A 886 11.42 19.95 -12.03
CA ARG A 886 11.16 19.81 -10.60
C ARG A 886 12.17 18.85 -9.99
N GLU A 887 12.46 17.74 -10.66
CA GLU A 887 13.48 16.76 -10.25
C GLU A 887 14.35 16.30 -11.45
N PRO A 888 15.69 16.25 -11.31
CA PRO A 888 16.59 15.68 -12.30
C PRO A 888 16.35 14.17 -12.49
N GLY A 889 16.60 13.64 -13.68
CA GLY A 889 16.36 12.23 -14.04
C GLY A 889 14.93 11.95 -14.51
N ALA A 890 14.02 12.93 -14.44
CA ALA A 890 12.67 12.80 -14.97
C ALA A 890 12.67 12.96 -16.50
N TRP A 891 12.02 12.03 -17.18
CA TRP A 891 11.88 11.97 -18.63
C TRP A 891 10.51 12.46 -19.06
N PHE A 892 10.47 13.47 -19.92
CA PHE A 892 9.26 13.94 -20.59
C PHE A 892 9.34 13.58 -22.07
N ALA A 893 8.52 12.63 -22.52
CA ALA A 893 8.49 12.20 -23.92
C ALA A 893 7.42 12.95 -24.75
N GLY A 894 6.35 13.41 -24.09
CA GLY A 894 5.31 14.19 -24.75
C GLY A 894 4.11 14.46 -23.86
N LEU A 895 3.19 15.27 -24.38
CA LEU A 895 1.93 15.65 -23.75
C LEU A 895 0.77 15.42 -24.72
N ALA A 896 -0.38 15.02 -24.20
CA ALA A 896 -1.61 14.87 -24.96
C ALA A 896 -2.79 15.55 -24.25
N LEU A 897 -3.69 16.14 -25.02
CA LEU A 897 -5.01 16.56 -24.58
C LEU A 897 -6.02 15.51 -25.04
N LEU A 898 -6.68 14.86 -24.08
CA LEU A 898 -7.73 13.89 -24.35
C LEU A 898 -9.07 14.49 -23.93
N PRO A 899 -10.14 14.35 -24.73
CA PRO A 899 -11.48 14.76 -24.30
C PRO A 899 -11.87 14.12 -22.96
N GLU A 900 -12.62 14.84 -22.12
CA GLU A 900 -13.09 14.33 -20.82
C GLU A 900 -13.76 12.96 -20.98
N GLY A 901 -13.37 11.99 -20.13
CA GLY A 901 -13.85 10.61 -20.18
C GLY A 901 -13.12 9.68 -21.16
N LYS A 902 -12.09 10.15 -21.88
CA LYS A 902 -11.22 9.30 -22.69
C LYS A 902 -9.91 8.98 -21.95
N LEU A 903 -9.38 7.78 -22.19
CA LEU A 903 -8.10 7.29 -21.65
C LEU A 903 -7.13 6.95 -22.80
N PRO A 904 -5.82 7.12 -22.61
CA PRO A 904 -4.82 6.57 -23.52
C PRO A 904 -4.89 5.03 -23.45
N ALA A 905 -4.76 4.38 -24.60
CA ALA A 905 -4.88 2.92 -24.68
C ALA A 905 -3.54 2.22 -24.38
N ASP A 906 -2.44 2.83 -24.81
CA ASP A 906 -1.06 2.44 -24.51
C ASP A 906 -0.12 3.64 -24.67
N ASP A 907 1.19 3.43 -24.48
CA ASP A 907 2.23 4.48 -24.56
C ASP A 907 2.32 5.19 -25.94
N ASN A 908 1.71 4.66 -26.99
CA ASN A 908 1.84 5.11 -28.39
C ASN A 908 0.51 5.43 -29.09
N SER A 909 -0.60 4.87 -28.64
CA SER A 909 -1.91 5.05 -29.24
C SER A 909 -2.81 5.93 -28.37
N LEU A 910 -3.26 7.03 -28.97
CA LEU A 910 -4.19 7.96 -28.35
C LEU A 910 -5.58 7.81 -28.96
N PRO A 911 -6.65 7.98 -28.17
CA PRO A 911 -8.02 7.85 -28.66
C PRO A 911 -8.35 8.93 -29.70
N ALA A 912 -9.37 8.66 -30.53
CA ALA A 912 -9.86 9.62 -31.51
C ALA A 912 -10.23 10.97 -30.84
N GLY A 913 -9.81 12.07 -31.47
CA GLY A 913 -9.98 13.42 -30.94
C GLY A 913 -8.90 13.87 -29.95
N ALA A 914 -7.93 12.99 -29.63
CA ALA A 914 -6.74 13.42 -28.88
C ALA A 914 -5.82 14.27 -29.75
N VAL A 915 -5.18 15.25 -29.13
CA VAL A 915 -4.15 16.09 -29.75
C VAL A 915 -2.88 15.95 -28.93
N SER A 916 -1.73 15.73 -29.56
CA SER A 916 -0.48 15.50 -28.84
C SER A 916 0.67 16.33 -29.36
N LEU A 917 1.68 16.47 -28.50
CA LEU A 917 2.92 17.18 -28.74
C LEU A 917 4.06 16.36 -28.16
N LYS A 918 5.01 15.95 -28.99
CA LYS A 918 6.20 15.18 -28.60
C LYS A 918 7.29 16.10 -28.09
N ALA A 919 8.17 15.59 -27.23
CA ALA A 919 9.31 16.34 -26.75
C ALA A 919 10.24 16.82 -27.88
N SER A 920 10.34 16.07 -28.98
CA SER A 920 11.09 16.46 -30.18
C SER A 920 10.52 17.66 -30.94
N GLU A 921 9.26 18.03 -30.69
CA GLU A 921 8.56 19.13 -31.36
C GLU A 921 8.63 20.45 -30.57
N GLY A 922 9.37 20.47 -29.45
CA GLY A 922 9.63 21.67 -28.66
C GLY A 922 11.11 21.95 -28.47
N GLU A 923 11.38 23.06 -27.79
CA GLU A 923 12.73 23.59 -27.57
C GLU A 923 13.13 23.38 -26.10
N VAL A 924 14.29 22.77 -25.87
CA VAL A 924 14.92 22.70 -24.53
C VAL A 924 15.71 23.98 -24.23
N ARG A 925 15.78 24.34 -22.95
CA ARG A 925 16.51 25.51 -22.41
C ARG A 925 17.26 25.12 -21.14
N GLY A 926 18.31 25.88 -20.84
CA GLY A 926 19.12 25.70 -19.63
C GLY A 926 19.82 24.34 -19.60
N ALA A 927 19.72 23.63 -18.47
CA ALA A 927 20.38 22.34 -18.26
C ALA A 927 19.61 21.12 -18.82
N MET A 928 18.38 21.30 -19.30
CA MET A 928 17.59 20.23 -19.91
C MET A 928 18.12 19.92 -21.32
N LYS A 929 18.12 18.64 -21.70
CA LYS A 929 18.58 18.14 -22.99
C LYS A 929 17.57 17.16 -23.57
N LEU A 930 17.55 17.03 -24.89
CA LEU A 930 16.89 15.92 -25.55
C LEU A 930 17.83 14.71 -25.55
N VAL A 931 17.35 13.59 -25.01
CA VAL A 931 18.06 12.32 -24.97
C VAL A 931 17.25 11.29 -25.74
N THR A 932 17.93 10.52 -26.59
CA THR A 932 17.29 9.40 -27.29
C THR A 932 17.26 8.20 -26.37
N LEU A 933 16.06 7.76 -26.00
CA LEU A 933 15.88 6.46 -25.38
C LEU A 933 15.93 5.39 -26.47
N PRO A 934 16.70 4.30 -26.27
CA PRO A 934 16.73 3.21 -27.23
C PRO A 934 15.33 2.60 -27.38
N THR A 935 15.02 2.09 -28.57
CA THR A 935 13.85 1.24 -28.75
C THR A 935 13.94 0.11 -27.74
N ARG A 936 12.87 -0.08 -26.95
CA ARG A 936 12.79 -1.20 -26.05
C ARG A 936 12.68 -2.46 -26.92
N GLU A 937 13.75 -3.25 -26.97
CA GLU A 937 13.69 -4.53 -27.66
C GLU A 937 12.68 -5.42 -26.93
N ALA A 938 11.57 -5.66 -27.60
CA ALA A 938 10.65 -6.73 -27.29
C ALA A 938 11.42 -8.04 -27.24
N ARG A 939 11.51 -8.66 -26.06
CA ARG A 939 12.14 -9.99 -25.93
C ARG A 939 11.15 -11.13 -26.09
N ALA A 940 9.88 -10.85 -25.82
CA ALA A 940 8.83 -11.86 -25.77
C ALA A 940 7.46 -11.33 -26.18
N TRP A 941 6.56 -12.26 -26.54
CA TRP A 941 5.14 -12.03 -26.72
C TRP A 941 4.34 -13.21 -26.12
N LEU A 942 3.05 -13.02 -25.84
CA LEU A 942 2.19 -14.06 -25.25
C LEU A 942 1.12 -14.50 -26.25
N GLN A 943 1.01 -15.81 -26.48
CA GLN A 943 -0.14 -16.42 -27.14
C GLN A 943 -1.16 -16.83 -26.08
N VAL A 944 -2.41 -16.40 -26.24
CA VAL A 944 -3.56 -16.84 -25.43
C VAL A 944 -4.51 -17.59 -26.35
N SER A 945 -4.70 -18.88 -26.14
CA SER A 945 -5.61 -19.73 -26.93
C SER A 945 -6.78 -20.19 -26.05
N VAL A 946 -8.00 -19.81 -26.41
CA VAL A 946 -9.23 -20.10 -25.66
C VAL A 946 -9.88 -21.38 -26.18
N LEU A 947 -9.92 -22.41 -25.35
CA LEU A 947 -10.51 -23.72 -25.67
C LEU A 947 -11.98 -23.82 -25.20
N ALA A 948 -12.32 -23.15 -24.09
CA ALA A 948 -13.70 -22.97 -23.62
C ALA A 948 -13.87 -21.55 -23.08
N PRO A 949 -15.04 -20.91 -23.25
CA PRO A 949 -16.25 -21.44 -23.90
C PRO A 949 -16.13 -21.48 -25.44
N ASN A 950 -17.09 -22.14 -26.08
CA ASN A 950 -17.16 -22.17 -27.55
C ASN A 950 -17.62 -20.87 -28.19
N ARG A 951 -18.38 -20.05 -27.45
CA ARG A 951 -18.91 -18.76 -27.87
C ARG A 951 -18.62 -17.73 -26.80
N PHE A 952 -17.96 -16.65 -27.18
CA PHE A 952 -17.63 -15.53 -26.30
C PHE A 952 -17.36 -14.28 -27.14
N GLU A 953 -17.34 -13.14 -26.47
CA GLU A 953 -16.93 -11.85 -27.03
C GLU A 953 -15.60 -11.42 -26.39
N ASN A 954 -14.70 -10.87 -27.20
CA ASN A 954 -13.47 -10.25 -26.70
C ASN A 954 -13.70 -8.75 -26.55
N ARG A 955 -13.50 -8.22 -25.34
CA ARG A 955 -13.43 -6.78 -25.09
C ARG A 955 -12.00 -6.41 -24.72
N VAL A 956 -11.41 -5.47 -25.45
CA VAL A 956 -10.11 -4.90 -25.14
C VAL A 956 -10.30 -3.44 -24.74
N ASP A 957 -9.81 -3.07 -23.57
CA ASP A 957 -9.88 -1.71 -23.04
C ASP A 957 -8.61 -1.36 -22.25
N ALA A 958 -8.50 -0.10 -21.84
CA ALA A 958 -7.39 0.36 -21.01
C ALA A 958 -7.82 0.45 -19.55
N PHE A 959 -7.01 -0.11 -18.65
CA PHE A 959 -7.20 0.01 -17.22
C PHE A 959 -6.28 1.09 -16.66
N GLN A 960 -6.81 1.99 -15.82
CA GLN A 960 -6.06 3.08 -15.21
C GLN A 960 -5.92 2.85 -13.71
N THR A 961 -4.69 2.67 -13.24
CA THR A 961 -4.36 2.60 -11.82
C THR A 961 -4.19 4.00 -11.21
N THR A 962 -4.08 4.09 -9.88
CA THR A 962 -3.81 5.38 -9.22
C THR A 962 -2.33 5.75 -9.19
N ARG A 963 -1.43 4.76 -9.19
CA ARG A 963 0.02 4.98 -9.00
C ARG A 963 0.93 4.38 -10.06
N GLU A 964 0.44 3.41 -10.85
CA GLU A 964 1.23 2.66 -11.84
C GLU A 964 0.85 3.02 -13.29
N GLY A 965 0.05 4.08 -13.48
CA GLY A 965 -0.40 4.55 -14.80
C GLY A 965 -1.47 3.68 -15.46
N THR A 966 -1.43 3.59 -16.79
CA THR A 966 -2.41 2.86 -17.62
C THR A 966 -1.79 1.64 -18.27
N HIS A 967 -2.57 0.57 -18.43
CA HIS A 967 -2.15 -0.63 -19.15
C HIS A 967 -3.34 -1.34 -19.82
N PRO A 968 -3.12 -2.14 -20.87
CA PRO A 968 -4.21 -2.78 -21.61
C PRO A 968 -4.78 -3.98 -20.84
N ARG A 969 -6.08 -4.22 -21.00
CA ARG A 969 -6.84 -5.32 -20.43
C ARG A 969 -7.71 -5.99 -21.49
N LEU A 970 -7.73 -7.32 -21.46
CA LEU A 970 -8.66 -8.17 -22.20
C LEU A 970 -9.73 -8.69 -21.24
N THR A 971 -11.00 -8.69 -21.65
CA THR A 971 -12.10 -9.41 -20.99
C THR A 971 -12.75 -10.37 -22.00
N LEU A 972 -12.83 -11.66 -21.66
CA LEU A 972 -13.59 -12.66 -22.41
C LEU A 972 -15.00 -12.77 -21.80
N LEU A 973 -16.02 -12.31 -22.53
CA LEU A 973 -17.40 -12.26 -22.07
C LEU A 973 -18.21 -13.44 -22.59
N MET A 974 -18.93 -14.11 -21.69
CA MET A 974 -19.91 -15.14 -22.04
C MET A 974 -21.17 -15.01 -21.19
N ARG A 975 -22.27 -15.63 -21.65
CA ARG A 975 -23.51 -15.75 -20.88
C ARG A 975 -23.93 -17.19 -20.76
N ASP A 976 -24.00 -17.70 -19.54
CA ASP A 976 -24.42 -19.08 -19.23
C ASP A 976 -24.86 -19.17 -17.76
N SER A 977 -25.41 -20.30 -17.33
CA SER A 977 -25.64 -20.61 -15.91
C SER A 977 -24.34 -20.92 -15.18
N THR A 978 -23.44 -21.68 -15.82
CA THR A 978 -22.10 -22.01 -15.33
C THR A 978 -21.07 -21.57 -16.35
N ALA A 979 -20.22 -20.62 -15.98
CA ALA A 979 -19.07 -20.23 -16.79
C ALA A 979 -17.94 -21.24 -16.65
N ARG A 980 -17.40 -21.65 -17.79
CA ARG A 980 -16.21 -22.49 -17.90
C ARG A 980 -15.23 -21.85 -18.87
N PHE A 981 -14.13 -21.32 -18.34
CA PHE A 981 -13.05 -20.76 -19.13
C PHE A 981 -11.87 -21.72 -19.11
N LEU A 982 -11.45 -22.19 -20.28
CA LEU A 982 -10.23 -23.01 -20.45
C LEU A 982 -9.31 -22.27 -21.42
N SER A 983 -8.21 -21.74 -20.89
CA SER A 983 -7.27 -20.89 -21.64
C SER A 983 -5.85 -21.42 -21.52
N VAL A 984 -5.12 -21.40 -22.64
CA VAL A 984 -3.69 -21.76 -22.72
C VAL A 984 -2.87 -20.51 -22.97
N LEU A 985 -1.88 -20.25 -22.12
CA LEU A 985 -0.99 -19.10 -22.15
C LEU A 985 0.43 -19.57 -22.49
N ILE A 986 0.91 -19.28 -23.69
CA ILE A 986 2.22 -19.72 -24.18
C ILE A 986 3.11 -18.47 -24.39
N PRO A 987 4.20 -18.32 -23.62
CA PRO A 987 5.19 -17.31 -23.86
C PRO A 987 6.05 -17.72 -25.07
N HIS A 988 6.40 -16.74 -25.88
CA HIS A 988 7.26 -16.90 -27.05
C HIS A 988 8.36 -15.87 -27.00
N ARG A 989 9.58 -16.20 -27.44
CA ARG A 989 10.55 -15.15 -27.77
C ARG A 989 10.02 -14.32 -28.93
N ALA A 990 10.56 -13.11 -29.10
CA ALA A 990 10.09 -12.18 -30.13
C ALA A 990 10.11 -12.78 -31.54
N GLU A 991 11.10 -13.62 -31.84
CA GLU A 991 11.30 -14.32 -33.10
C GLU A 991 10.52 -15.63 -33.24
N ASP A 992 10.00 -16.17 -32.14
CA ASP A 992 9.34 -17.48 -32.15
C ASP A 992 7.98 -17.41 -32.85
N ALA A 993 7.71 -18.43 -33.67
CA ALA A 993 6.41 -18.62 -34.29
C ALA A 993 5.39 -19.18 -33.29
N LYS A 994 4.11 -18.83 -33.47
CA LYS A 994 3.03 -19.35 -32.63
C LYS A 994 3.01 -20.88 -32.60
N LEU A 995 2.74 -21.48 -31.44
CA LEU A 995 2.54 -22.92 -31.33
C LEU A 995 1.12 -23.29 -31.75
N PRO A 996 0.92 -24.40 -32.50
CA PRO A 996 -0.42 -24.84 -32.87
C PRO A 996 -1.22 -25.29 -31.64
N VAL A 997 -2.36 -24.65 -31.40
CA VAL A 997 -3.36 -25.06 -30.41
C VAL A 997 -4.68 -25.29 -31.15
N GLN A 998 -5.26 -26.47 -31.01
CA GLN A 998 -6.43 -26.89 -31.78
C GLN A 998 -7.49 -27.47 -30.85
N ARG A 999 -8.74 -27.05 -30.98
CA ARG A 999 -9.88 -27.72 -30.33
C ARG A 999 -10.07 -29.10 -30.96
N VAL A 1000 -10.48 -30.06 -30.14
CA VAL A 1000 -10.77 -31.44 -30.56
C VAL A 1000 -12.23 -31.74 -30.28
N ASP A 1001 -12.87 -32.46 -31.19
CA ASP A 1001 -14.24 -32.93 -31.00
C ASP A 1001 -14.30 -33.86 -29.79
N ALA A 1002 -15.14 -33.50 -28.84
CA ALA A 1002 -15.36 -34.24 -27.61
C ALA A 1002 -16.84 -34.55 -27.44
N ALA A 1003 -17.16 -35.78 -27.06
CA ALA A 1003 -18.51 -36.20 -26.71
C ALA A 1003 -18.95 -35.64 -25.35
N ARG A 1004 -17.99 -35.40 -24.44
CA ARG A 1004 -18.17 -34.73 -23.15
C ARG A 1004 -17.01 -33.78 -22.88
N GLY A 1005 -17.31 -32.63 -22.29
CA GLY A 1005 -16.32 -31.60 -21.94
C GLY A 1005 -15.81 -30.80 -23.13
N SER A 1006 -14.85 -29.91 -22.86
CA SER A 1006 -14.11 -29.16 -23.88
C SER A 1006 -12.67 -29.63 -23.91
N VAL A 1007 -12.14 -29.97 -25.09
CA VAL A 1007 -10.79 -30.52 -25.25
C VAL A 1007 -10.03 -29.78 -26.33
N GLY A 1008 -8.72 -29.60 -26.12
CA GLY A 1008 -7.79 -29.14 -27.13
C GLY A 1008 -6.46 -29.86 -27.07
N VAL A 1009 -5.66 -29.66 -28.11
CA VAL A 1009 -4.32 -30.22 -28.26
C VAL A 1009 -3.34 -29.11 -28.56
N ILE A 1010 -2.23 -29.09 -27.83
CA ILE A 1010 -1.08 -28.21 -28.02
C ILE A 1010 0.02 -29.03 -28.67
N LYS A 1011 0.49 -28.62 -29.85
CA LYS A 1011 1.57 -29.32 -30.57
C LYS A 1011 2.91 -28.65 -30.29
N ALA A 1012 3.85 -29.38 -29.69
CA ALA A 1012 5.20 -28.91 -29.41
C ALA A 1012 6.24 -29.79 -30.11
N SER A 1013 7.50 -29.35 -30.15
CA SER A 1013 8.59 -30.16 -30.72
C SER A 1013 8.77 -31.47 -29.93
N GLY A 1014 8.50 -32.60 -30.58
CA GLY A 1014 8.70 -33.95 -30.00
C GLY A 1014 7.45 -34.63 -29.41
N GLY A 1015 6.27 -34.00 -29.47
CA GLY A 1015 5.04 -34.58 -28.96
C GLY A 1015 3.82 -33.65 -29.02
N GLU A 1016 2.74 -34.08 -28.37
CA GLU A 1016 1.52 -33.29 -28.21
C GLU A 1016 1.00 -33.35 -26.78
N ASP A 1017 0.38 -32.28 -26.33
CA ASP A 1017 -0.25 -32.19 -25.03
C ASP A 1017 -1.76 -32.02 -25.22
N LEU A 1018 -2.54 -33.00 -24.77
CA LEU A 1018 -4.00 -32.91 -24.71
C LEU A 1018 -4.40 -32.23 -23.40
N VAL A 1019 -5.31 -31.28 -23.50
CA VAL A 1019 -5.84 -30.53 -22.37
C VAL A 1019 -7.36 -30.51 -22.45
N GLY A 1020 -8.06 -30.72 -21.34
CA GLY A 1020 -9.51 -30.68 -21.35
C GLY A 1020 -10.11 -30.34 -20.01
N CYS A 1021 -11.30 -29.76 -20.04
CA CYS A 1021 -12.12 -29.51 -18.86
C CYS A 1021 -13.49 -30.17 -19.04
N TRP A 1022 -14.06 -30.64 -17.94
CA TRP A 1022 -15.38 -31.27 -17.94
C TRP A 1022 -16.51 -30.27 -18.26
N ASP A 1023 -17.69 -30.80 -18.57
CA ASP A 1023 -18.94 -30.05 -18.71
C ASP A 1023 -19.90 -30.29 -17.51
N GLY A 1024 -19.40 -30.92 -16.45
CA GLY A 1024 -20.19 -31.46 -15.33
C GLY A 1024 -20.42 -32.97 -15.39
N THR A 1025 -20.08 -33.63 -16.51
CA THR A 1025 -20.27 -35.09 -16.69
C THR A 1025 -18.99 -35.87 -16.98
N GLY A 1026 -17.86 -35.18 -17.17
CA GLY A 1026 -16.54 -35.75 -17.44
C GLY A 1026 -15.94 -35.24 -18.75
N ILE A 1027 -14.87 -35.90 -19.21
CA ILE A 1027 -14.15 -35.58 -20.45
C ILE A 1027 -14.09 -36.84 -21.30
N SER A 1028 -14.55 -36.75 -22.55
CA SER A 1028 -14.57 -37.90 -23.46
C SER A 1028 -14.30 -37.50 -24.90
N THR A 1029 -13.26 -38.07 -25.50
CA THR A 1029 -12.97 -38.02 -26.94
C THR A 1029 -13.00 -39.43 -27.52
N SER A 1030 -12.63 -39.60 -28.80
CA SER A 1030 -12.44 -40.93 -29.40
C SER A 1030 -11.33 -41.75 -28.73
N GLU A 1031 -10.44 -41.11 -27.97
CA GLU A 1031 -9.26 -41.76 -27.38
C GLU A 1031 -9.18 -41.62 -25.86
N VAL A 1032 -9.79 -40.59 -25.27
CA VAL A 1032 -9.69 -40.31 -23.84
C VAL A 1032 -11.05 -40.45 -23.19
N GLU A 1033 -11.11 -41.07 -22.02
CA GLU A 1033 -12.30 -41.12 -21.17
C GLU A 1033 -11.91 -40.94 -19.71
N THR A 1034 -12.50 -39.95 -19.02
CA THR A 1034 -12.26 -39.69 -17.60
C THR A 1034 -13.42 -38.94 -16.97
N ASP A 1035 -13.55 -39.04 -15.65
CA ASP A 1035 -14.41 -38.20 -14.81
C ASP A 1035 -13.69 -36.95 -14.25
N ALA A 1036 -12.43 -36.73 -14.61
CA ALA A 1036 -11.66 -35.57 -14.17
C ALA A 1036 -12.35 -34.24 -14.49
N GLU A 1037 -12.29 -33.28 -13.57
CA GLU A 1037 -12.75 -31.91 -13.83
C GLU A 1037 -11.82 -31.18 -14.80
N PHE A 1038 -10.51 -31.40 -14.64
CA PHE A 1038 -9.46 -30.86 -15.49
C PHE A 1038 -8.43 -31.94 -15.78
N LEU A 1039 -8.07 -32.09 -17.05
CA LEU A 1039 -7.11 -33.08 -17.54
C LEU A 1039 -6.03 -32.40 -18.38
N TRP A 1040 -4.79 -32.81 -18.17
CA TRP A 1040 -3.67 -32.59 -19.04
C TRP A 1040 -2.90 -33.90 -19.24
N LEU A 1041 -2.53 -34.20 -20.48
CA LEU A 1041 -1.88 -35.45 -20.86
C LEU A 1041 -0.81 -35.17 -21.92
N ARG A 1042 0.43 -35.54 -21.64
CA ARG A 1042 1.54 -35.47 -22.61
C ARG A 1042 1.74 -36.78 -23.32
N ARG A 1043 1.84 -36.70 -24.65
CA ARG A 1043 2.22 -37.80 -25.52
C ARG A 1043 3.50 -37.49 -26.29
N ASP A 1044 4.37 -38.49 -26.43
CA ASP A 1044 5.53 -38.38 -27.31
C ASP A 1044 5.15 -38.56 -28.79
N GLY A 1045 6.12 -38.43 -29.70
CA GLY A 1045 5.89 -38.62 -31.14
C GLY A 1045 5.42 -40.03 -31.56
N ALA A 1046 5.44 -41.01 -30.65
CA ALA A 1046 4.89 -42.35 -30.87
C ALA A 1046 3.48 -42.52 -30.26
N GLY A 1047 2.92 -41.47 -29.66
CA GLY A 1047 1.60 -41.48 -29.01
C GLY A 1047 1.59 -42.03 -27.59
N ARG A 1048 2.76 -42.34 -27.00
CA ARG A 1048 2.84 -42.90 -25.64
C ARG A 1048 2.66 -41.80 -24.61
N VAL A 1049 1.89 -42.09 -23.56
CA VAL A 1049 1.69 -41.17 -22.42
C VAL A 1049 2.97 -41.11 -21.58
N THR A 1050 3.55 -39.92 -21.45
CA THR A 1050 4.82 -39.73 -20.71
C THR A 1050 4.68 -38.83 -19.47
N ALA A 1051 3.61 -38.04 -19.39
CA ALA A 1051 3.25 -37.25 -18.22
C ALA A 1051 1.74 -36.97 -18.23
N LEU A 1052 1.16 -36.68 -17.06
CA LEU A 1052 -0.24 -36.27 -16.93
C LEU A 1052 -0.47 -35.43 -15.68
N ALA A 1053 -1.56 -34.67 -15.69
CA ALA A 1053 -2.16 -34.10 -14.50
C ALA A 1053 -3.68 -34.21 -14.65
N ALA A 1054 -4.37 -34.66 -13.60
CA ALA A 1054 -5.81 -34.76 -13.57
C ALA A 1054 -6.32 -34.28 -12.22
N THR A 1055 -7.45 -33.58 -12.18
CA THR A 1055 -8.02 -33.05 -10.94
C THR A 1055 -9.35 -33.71 -10.63
N ASN A 1056 -9.56 -34.01 -9.34
CA ASN A 1056 -10.78 -34.63 -8.83
C ASN A 1056 -11.25 -35.83 -9.70
N ALA A 1057 -10.33 -36.74 -10.03
CA ALA A 1057 -10.56 -37.84 -10.96
C ALA A 1057 -10.51 -39.20 -10.27
N SER A 1058 -11.45 -40.10 -10.60
CA SER A 1058 -11.46 -41.48 -10.11
C SER A 1058 -10.86 -42.45 -11.11
N TYR A 1059 -10.84 -42.10 -12.40
CA TYR A 1059 -10.19 -42.91 -13.42
C TYR A 1059 -9.75 -42.07 -14.62
N LEU A 1060 -8.78 -42.60 -15.36
CA LEU A 1060 -8.45 -42.13 -16.71
C LEU A 1060 -8.24 -43.35 -17.60
N LYS A 1061 -8.82 -43.33 -18.80
CA LYS A 1061 -8.52 -44.28 -19.86
C LYS A 1061 -7.99 -43.57 -21.09
N VAL A 1062 -7.03 -44.21 -21.76
CA VAL A 1062 -6.46 -43.76 -23.03
C VAL A 1062 -6.46 -44.94 -24.00
N ALA A 1063 -7.05 -44.75 -25.19
CA ALA A 1063 -7.26 -45.78 -26.20
C ALA A 1063 -7.92 -47.06 -25.64
N GLY A 1064 -8.85 -46.90 -24.68
CA GLY A 1064 -9.54 -48.00 -24.00
C GLY A 1064 -8.75 -48.69 -22.89
N ALA A 1065 -7.45 -48.41 -22.74
CA ALA A 1065 -6.63 -48.93 -21.65
C ALA A 1065 -6.76 -48.06 -20.38
N SER A 1066 -6.85 -48.70 -19.22
CA SER A 1066 -6.81 -48.02 -17.92
C SER A 1066 -5.44 -47.35 -17.73
N VAL A 1067 -5.44 -46.06 -17.41
CA VAL A 1067 -4.23 -45.31 -17.06
C VAL A 1067 -4.02 -45.32 -15.56
N PHE A 1068 -5.02 -44.86 -14.83
CA PHE A 1068 -5.12 -45.03 -13.40
C PHE A 1068 -6.57 -45.20 -12.97
N THR A 1069 -6.77 -45.80 -11.81
CA THR A 1069 -8.03 -45.85 -11.08
C THR A 1069 -7.80 -45.51 -9.61
N THR A 1070 -8.81 -44.96 -8.95
CA THR A 1070 -8.81 -44.73 -7.50
C THR A 1070 -9.76 -45.70 -6.81
N SER A 1071 -9.35 -46.25 -5.67
CA SER A 1071 -10.16 -47.21 -4.91
C SER A 1071 -11.16 -46.55 -3.96
N SER A 1072 -10.98 -45.27 -3.61
CA SER A 1072 -11.92 -44.54 -2.74
C SER A 1072 -11.97 -43.04 -3.07
N GLY A 1073 -12.97 -42.68 -3.85
CA GLY A 1073 -13.26 -41.29 -4.24
C GLY A 1073 -12.24 -40.69 -5.23
N PRO A 1074 -12.59 -39.57 -5.88
CA PRO A 1074 -11.70 -38.94 -6.84
C PRO A 1074 -10.48 -38.29 -6.16
N GLN A 1075 -9.37 -38.19 -6.89
CA GLN A 1075 -8.12 -37.59 -6.42
C GLN A 1075 -7.57 -36.63 -7.49
N SER A 1076 -6.84 -35.60 -7.06
CA SER A 1076 -5.98 -34.83 -7.95
C SER A 1076 -4.61 -35.49 -8.01
N ILE A 1077 -4.08 -35.67 -9.22
CA ILE A 1077 -2.88 -36.47 -9.50
C ILE A 1077 -2.03 -35.72 -10.52
N ALA A 1078 -0.72 -35.67 -10.30
CA ALA A 1078 0.27 -35.22 -11.28
C ALA A 1078 1.37 -36.27 -11.42
N VAL A 1079 1.74 -36.64 -12.63
CA VAL A 1079 2.79 -37.61 -12.92
C VAL A 1079 3.72 -37.09 -14.00
N SER A 1080 5.02 -37.05 -13.74
CA SER A 1080 6.02 -36.84 -14.78
C SER A 1080 7.40 -37.35 -14.36
N ALA A 1081 8.22 -37.74 -15.33
CA ALA A 1081 9.61 -38.19 -15.12
C ALA A 1081 9.73 -39.28 -14.02
N GLY A 1082 8.76 -40.20 -13.97
CA GLY A 1082 8.69 -41.29 -12.99
C GLY A 1082 8.34 -40.88 -11.57
N GLN A 1083 7.95 -39.62 -11.34
CA GLN A 1083 7.40 -39.15 -10.07
C GLN A 1083 5.90 -38.94 -10.19
N ALA A 1084 5.13 -39.50 -9.26
CA ALA A 1084 3.70 -39.23 -9.09
C ALA A 1084 3.44 -38.48 -7.78
N VAL A 1085 2.53 -37.51 -7.81
CA VAL A 1085 2.06 -36.74 -6.66
C VAL A 1085 0.54 -36.78 -6.62
N THR A 1086 -0.06 -37.04 -5.45
CA THR A 1086 -1.52 -37.20 -5.29
C THR A 1086 -2.05 -36.35 -4.14
N SER A 1087 -3.16 -35.61 -4.33
CA SER A 1087 -3.73 -34.72 -3.31
C SER A 1087 -4.10 -35.40 -1.98
N GLY A 1088 -4.38 -36.71 -2.01
CA GLY A 1088 -4.70 -37.53 -0.85
C GLY A 1088 -3.82 -38.78 -0.76
N ASP A 1089 -4.32 -39.81 -0.09
CA ASP A 1089 -3.56 -41.04 0.14
C ASP A 1089 -3.19 -41.75 -1.18
N SER A 1090 -1.90 -41.76 -1.48
CA SER A 1090 -1.28 -42.43 -2.62
C SER A 1090 -1.61 -43.92 -2.71
N SER A 1091 -1.87 -44.60 -1.57
CA SER A 1091 -2.22 -46.03 -1.57
C SER A 1091 -3.53 -46.35 -2.29
N LEU A 1092 -4.36 -45.32 -2.50
CA LEU A 1092 -5.66 -45.43 -3.14
C LEU A 1092 -5.58 -45.34 -4.67
N VAL A 1093 -4.41 -45.00 -5.22
CA VAL A 1093 -4.22 -44.81 -6.66
C VAL A 1093 -3.48 -45.99 -7.25
N ARG A 1094 -4.09 -46.66 -8.21
CA ARG A 1094 -3.47 -47.73 -8.98
C ARG A 1094 -3.17 -47.24 -10.39
N PHE A 1095 -1.91 -47.28 -10.79
CA PHE A 1095 -1.47 -47.01 -12.15
C PHE A 1095 -1.36 -48.31 -12.94
N ASP A 1096 -1.97 -48.35 -14.13
CA ASP A 1096 -2.06 -49.55 -14.98
C ASP A 1096 -1.32 -49.42 -16.33
N LEU A 1097 -0.50 -48.36 -16.51
CA LEU A 1097 0.27 -48.15 -17.75
C LEU A 1097 1.65 -48.82 -17.75
N PRO A 1098 1.99 -49.60 -18.81
CA PRO A 1098 3.35 -50.12 -19.01
C PRO A 1098 4.40 -49.03 -19.29
N ASP A 1099 4.01 -47.96 -20.02
CA ASP A 1099 4.91 -46.92 -20.53
C ASP A 1099 5.15 -45.77 -19.53
N LEU A 1100 4.30 -45.62 -18.51
CA LEU A 1100 4.40 -44.60 -17.47
C LEU A 1100 4.86 -45.24 -16.16
N GLN A 1101 6.15 -45.53 -16.04
CA GLN A 1101 6.70 -46.12 -14.82
C GLN A 1101 6.76 -45.10 -13.68
N VAL A 1102 5.92 -45.28 -12.66
CA VAL A 1102 5.98 -44.50 -11.42
C VAL A 1102 7.04 -45.10 -10.50
N ALA A 1103 8.22 -44.49 -10.48
CA ALA A 1103 9.34 -44.90 -9.63
C ALA A 1103 9.23 -44.37 -8.19
N SER A 1104 8.53 -43.24 -7.99
CA SER A 1104 8.25 -42.69 -6.66
C SER A 1104 6.86 -42.05 -6.61
N MET A 1105 6.18 -42.23 -5.47
CA MET A 1105 4.88 -41.63 -5.21
C MET A 1105 4.97 -40.81 -3.92
N LYS A 1106 4.52 -39.55 -3.98
CA LYS A 1106 4.54 -38.62 -2.85
C LYS A 1106 3.15 -38.03 -2.66
N GLN A 1107 2.77 -37.76 -1.42
CA GLN A 1107 1.73 -36.75 -1.19
C GLN A 1107 2.35 -35.37 -1.43
N PRO A 1108 1.57 -34.31 -1.73
CA PRO A 1108 2.03 -32.94 -1.58
C PRO A 1108 2.81 -32.88 -0.30
N ALA A 1109 4.04 -32.35 -0.35
CA ALA A 1109 4.79 -32.15 0.87
C ALA A 1109 3.82 -31.49 1.84
N ALA A 1110 3.49 -32.17 2.94
CA ALA A 1110 2.77 -31.56 4.03
C ALA A 1110 3.74 -30.53 4.60
N TRP A 1111 3.89 -29.40 3.90
CA TRP A 1111 4.53 -28.21 4.40
C TRP A 1111 3.55 -27.67 5.42
N MET A 1112 3.68 -28.29 6.60
CA MET A 1112 2.90 -28.15 7.81
C MET A 1112 1.39 -28.15 7.57
N ALA A 1113 0.84 -29.37 7.61
CA ALA A 1113 -0.56 -29.70 7.86
C ALA A 1113 -1.41 -28.52 8.30
N ARG A 1114 -2.54 -28.31 7.60
CA ARG A 1114 -3.72 -27.56 8.04
C ARG A 1114 -3.90 -27.71 9.55
N ARG A 1115 -3.25 -26.86 10.33
CA ARG A 1115 -3.73 -26.54 11.66
C ARG A 1115 -4.67 -25.43 11.36
N GLU A 1116 -5.96 -25.70 11.59
CA GLU A 1116 -6.87 -24.66 12.01
C GLU A 1116 -6.04 -23.74 12.93
N ILE A 1117 -5.70 -22.56 12.44
CA ILE A 1117 -5.26 -21.50 13.32
C ILE A 1117 -6.55 -21.22 14.07
N ASN A 1118 -6.72 -21.92 15.18
CA ASN A 1118 -7.83 -21.70 16.08
C ASN A 1118 -7.42 -20.42 16.80
N ILE A 1119 -7.77 -19.29 16.20
CA ILE A 1119 -7.43 -17.93 16.68
C ILE A 1119 -8.23 -17.58 17.96
N SER A 1120 -8.73 -18.60 18.66
CA SER A 1120 -9.44 -18.48 19.92
C SER A 1120 -8.49 -18.57 21.12
N ARG A 1121 -7.43 -17.75 21.17
CA ARG A 1121 -6.71 -17.42 22.42
C ARG A 1121 -6.17 -16.00 22.44
#